data_AF-A0A2H1V536-F1
#
_entry.id   AF-A0A2H1V536-F1
#
_cell.length_a   1.000
_cell.length_b   1.000
_cell.length_c   1.000
_cell.angle_alpha   90.00
_cell.angle_beta   90.00
_cell.angle_gamma   90.00
#
_symmetry.space_group_name_H-M   'P 1'
#
loop_
_entity.id
_entity.type
_entity.pdbx_description
1 polymer ?
#
loop_
_entity_poly.entity_id
_entity_poly.type
_entity_poly.pdbx_seq_one_letter_code
_entity_poly.pdbx_strand_id
1 'polypeptide(L)'
;MFKLLLIYAASAIPTSSLYSEEHSYPRYIDFPDGEGNMHKVDLEAEPDMEILNDIERSPADNQYLLFTRRNPNNPQSLVINDPASIANSNFNPNAPTVVVVHGWLSNQNTNPNPTIRDVYLRKLETNVIVMDWRRLASRDYVTAVRGVPAVGRGLGQFLAFLSQVTGQPLTRMHLIGFSLGAHVVGNAGRELGGKVARVTALDPAGPLWNLNKNRVSPGDGIYVEAIHTDGGSTVDGLGIGTNVADADFYPNGGVSQPGCLTNFCNHNRAWEFFAATVTYNHLVGRACSNHIQLSLNTCRGAELLYAASAVPVDSNISEDRAKPQFIEFPDDKEKIAEVDLEAEPDTELFAKIERDPSNIKYTLYTRDNPVNGQTLLANNATNIFYSNFKPDDPTVVIVHDWLPTQDSRMNVYLTHIFLAVGSYNVIVMDWRFLANSNYITATNGVSAIGRSLGQFLAFLNQLTGSAISQMHLVGLGLGAHTIGFAGREFEGKVGHLSALNPAGPLWYDNPDRVNSNDALFVEGIHTDSGLPGYGIGKNVGDSDIYVNGGNTQPGCFTSVCNHNRAWHYFAETLISGMYRLDTVYAASAVPVNSDYSEDRVYPRFIEFPDGEGVMHTVDLEAEPDMDLLDEIARNPANNKYFLYTRRNPSNSQTLVINDANSVTSSNFNANHPTVVIAHGWLSNQNTDLNPSIRDVYLRKSETNVIVLDWRRLALADYVTAVRGVPDVGRGLGQFLAFLNRVTGQPFNRMHLVGFSLGAHLVGNAGRELGGRAARVTALDPAGPLWNYNSKCVNPNDAIYVEAIHTDGGYTVGGLGIGVNVANADFYPNGGISQPGCLTNICNHNRSWELFAATVTYNHLVGRQCSSSTQITLNTCRGAELRMGNDILTKYGSGMYRLDTGRRYPF
;
A
#
# COMPACT_ATOMS: atom_id res chain seq x y z
N MET A 1 11.43 22.58 -54.18
CA MET A 1 12.27 23.77 -54.43
C MET A 1 11.83 24.85 -53.45
N PHE A 2 12.77 25.41 -52.67
CA PHE A 2 12.67 26.52 -51.70
C PHE A 2 11.72 26.34 -50.50
N LYS A 3 12.22 26.08 -49.27
CA LYS A 3 12.80 27.03 -48.28
C LYS A 3 11.90 28.23 -47.97
N LEU A 4 11.29 28.21 -46.77
CA LEU A 4 11.24 29.38 -45.90
C LEU A 4 11.77 28.97 -44.51
N LEU A 5 12.70 29.77 -44.01
CA LEU A 5 13.51 29.61 -42.80
C LEU A 5 12.97 30.52 -41.69
N LEU A 6 13.10 30.05 -40.44
CA LEU A 6 13.22 30.80 -39.16
C LEU A 6 11.99 31.62 -38.71
N ILE A 7 11.57 31.58 -37.44
CA ILE A 7 12.39 31.76 -36.23
C ILE A 7 11.98 30.75 -35.13
N TYR A 8 12.90 29.84 -34.76
CA TYR A 8 12.89 29.21 -33.44
C TYR A 8 13.46 30.23 -32.46
N ALA A 9 12.62 30.79 -31.60
CA ALA A 9 13.09 31.36 -30.35
C ALA A 9 13.41 30.19 -29.42
N ALA A 10 14.62 29.66 -29.54
CA ALA A 10 15.24 28.91 -28.48
C ALA A 10 15.45 29.88 -27.31
N SER A 11 14.52 29.92 -26.35
CA SER A 11 14.94 30.17 -24.98
C SER A 11 15.70 28.92 -24.55
N ALA A 12 17.01 28.92 -24.81
CA ALA A 12 17.94 28.14 -24.04
C ALA A 12 17.77 28.58 -22.58
N ILE A 13 16.85 27.93 -21.86
CA ILE A 13 16.97 27.83 -20.42
C ILE A 13 18.10 26.82 -20.25
N PRO A 14 19.23 27.19 -19.64
CA PRO A 14 20.28 26.25 -19.31
C PRO A 14 19.64 25.09 -18.55
N THR A 15 19.99 23.86 -18.88
CA THR A 15 19.67 22.66 -18.09
C THR A 15 20.46 22.62 -16.78
N SER A 16 20.54 23.76 -16.08
CA SER A 16 21.25 23.96 -14.82
C SER A 16 20.50 24.91 -13.86
N SER A 17 19.20 25.17 -14.02
CA SER A 17 18.50 26.13 -13.13
C SER A 17 17.00 25.86 -12.88
N LEU A 18 16.59 24.60 -12.68
CA LEU A 18 15.31 24.29 -12.01
C LEU A 18 15.46 23.93 -10.52
N TYR A 19 16.68 24.02 -9.99
CA TYR A 19 16.95 24.03 -8.55
C TYR A 19 17.29 25.46 -8.16
N SER A 20 16.30 26.23 -7.70
CA SER A 20 16.59 27.48 -6.99
C SER A 20 17.28 27.11 -5.67
N GLU A 21 18.41 27.77 -5.41
CA GLU A 21 19.38 27.54 -4.32
C GLU A 21 18.88 27.82 -2.89
N GLU A 22 17.58 27.73 -2.60
CA GLU A 22 17.02 27.96 -1.25
C GLU A 22 15.95 26.91 -0.92
N HIS A 23 16.37 25.71 -0.51
CA HIS A 23 15.52 24.82 0.28
C HIS A 23 15.81 25.07 1.76
N SER A 24 15.21 26.12 2.33
CA SER A 24 15.22 26.31 3.78
C SER A 24 14.23 25.33 4.40
N TYR A 25 14.73 24.32 5.11
CA TYR A 25 13.91 23.63 6.11
C TYR A 25 13.28 24.67 7.05
N PRO A 26 12.05 24.43 7.56
CA PRO A 26 11.53 25.29 8.61
C PRO A 26 12.52 25.31 9.76
N ARG A 27 12.67 26.46 10.43
CA ARG A 27 13.57 26.61 11.58
C ARG A 27 13.38 25.50 12.61
N TYR A 28 12.15 25.05 12.81
CA TYR A 28 11.83 23.92 13.68
C TYR A 28 11.33 22.71 12.88
N ILE A 29 11.84 21.52 13.21
CA ILE A 29 11.37 20.23 12.67
C ILE A 29 11.17 19.24 13.80
N ASP A 30 10.15 18.39 13.70
CA ASP A 30 9.97 17.27 14.62
C ASP A 30 10.76 16.07 14.11
N PHE A 31 11.69 15.58 14.93
CA PHE A 31 12.62 14.51 14.56
C PHE A 31 12.59 13.41 15.62
N PRO A 32 12.34 12.15 15.24
CA PRO A 32 12.26 11.03 16.19
C PRO A 32 13.65 10.59 16.67
N ASP A 33 13.75 10.18 17.93
CA ASP A 33 14.93 9.46 18.44
C ASP A 33 14.93 7.97 18.02
N GLY A 34 15.97 7.21 18.40
CA GLY A 34 16.09 5.79 18.08
C GLY A 34 15.02 4.89 18.70
N GLU A 35 14.17 5.41 19.59
CA GLU A 35 13.05 4.72 20.22
C GLU A 35 11.68 5.18 19.66
N GLY A 36 11.68 6.18 18.76
CA GLY A 36 10.48 6.72 18.12
C GLY A 36 9.83 7.88 18.85
N ASN A 37 10.44 8.42 19.91
CA ASN A 37 9.92 9.62 20.57
C ASN A 37 10.26 10.85 19.74
N MET A 38 9.28 11.71 19.51
CA MET A 38 9.47 12.93 18.71
C MET A 38 10.15 14.04 19.51
N HIS A 39 11.20 14.63 18.96
CA HIS A 39 11.91 15.78 19.51
C HIS A 39 11.78 16.98 18.58
N LYS A 40 11.42 18.15 19.12
CA LYS A 40 11.40 19.39 18.36
C LYS A 40 12.81 19.96 18.25
N VAL A 41 13.32 20.04 17.03
CA VAL A 41 14.70 20.45 16.71
C VAL A 41 14.72 21.86 16.14
N ASP A 42 15.55 22.76 16.68
CA ASP A 42 15.86 24.06 16.08
C ASP A 42 17.07 23.90 15.14
N LEU A 43 16.84 23.97 13.82
CA LEU A 43 17.89 23.83 12.81
C LEU A 43 18.78 25.08 12.71
N GLU A 44 18.40 26.18 13.34
CA GLU A 44 19.20 27.41 13.46
C GLU A 44 19.88 27.54 14.83
N ALA A 45 19.87 26.47 15.67
CA ALA A 45 20.57 26.48 16.94
C ALA A 45 22.08 26.73 16.77
N GLU A 46 22.66 27.53 17.67
CA GLU A 46 24.11 27.68 17.75
C GLU A 46 24.71 26.36 18.27
N PRO A 47 25.71 25.78 17.57
CA PRO A 47 26.29 24.52 18.00
C PRO A 47 27.15 24.69 19.26
N ASP A 48 27.31 23.61 19.99
CA ASP A 48 28.28 23.51 21.07
C ASP A 48 29.70 23.42 20.47
N MET A 49 30.40 24.55 20.47
CA MET A 49 31.77 24.63 19.96
C MET A 49 32.80 23.95 20.87
N GLU A 50 32.51 23.74 22.16
CA GLU A 50 33.43 23.06 23.07
C GLU A 50 33.52 21.57 22.72
N ILE A 51 32.37 20.91 22.59
CA ILE A 51 32.34 19.49 22.20
C ILE A 51 32.87 19.28 20.78
N LEU A 52 32.59 20.19 19.84
CA LEU A 52 33.11 20.09 18.47
C LEU A 52 34.64 20.17 18.42
N ASN A 53 35.25 21.10 19.18
CA ASN A 53 36.70 21.20 19.29
C ASN A 53 37.32 19.98 19.97
N ASP A 54 36.63 19.39 20.94
CA ASP A 54 37.05 18.18 21.64
C ASP A 54 36.99 16.92 20.74
N ILE A 55 35.96 16.80 19.91
CA ILE A 55 35.85 15.76 18.88
C ILE A 55 36.94 15.94 17.82
N GLU A 56 37.21 17.18 17.38
CA GLU A 56 38.24 17.47 16.38
C GLU A 56 39.65 17.10 16.85
N ARG A 57 39.95 17.21 18.16
CA ARG A 57 41.23 16.80 18.74
C ARG A 57 41.41 15.28 18.79
N SER A 58 40.32 14.56 19.03
CA SER A 58 40.32 13.10 19.20
C SER A 58 39.18 12.46 18.38
N PRO A 59 39.23 12.55 17.04
CA PRO A 59 38.10 12.16 16.18
C PRO A 59 37.80 10.67 16.24
N ALA A 60 38.82 9.84 16.50
CA ALA A 60 38.72 8.40 16.60
C ALA A 60 38.26 7.88 17.97
N ASP A 61 38.07 8.76 18.97
CA ASP A 61 37.61 8.39 20.32
C ASP A 61 36.11 8.09 20.34
N ASN A 62 35.77 6.97 19.70
CA ASN A 62 34.45 6.33 19.65
C ASN A 62 34.61 4.88 20.13
N GLN A 63 33.51 4.20 20.46
CA GLN A 63 33.60 2.78 20.81
C GLN A 63 33.46 1.93 19.55
N TYR A 64 34.40 0.99 19.34
CA TYR A 64 34.34 0.02 18.25
C TYR A 64 34.14 -1.38 18.85
N LEU A 65 32.94 -1.93 18.69
CA LEU A 65 32.51 -3.14 19.37
C LEU A 65 32.49 -4.30 18.39
N LEU A 66 33.42 -5.25 18.55
CA LEU A 66 33.53 -6.42 17.70
C LEU A 66 32.59 -7.54 18.15
N PHE A 67 31.80 -8.01 17.19
CA PHE A 67 31.02 -9.23 17.26
C PHE A 67 31.48 -10.21 16.18
N THR A 68 31.54 -11.48 16.56
CA THR A 68 31.76 -12.61 15.66
C THR A 68 30.82 -13.74 16.06
N ARG A 69 30.74 -14.83 15.28
CA ARG A 69 29.99 -16.02 15.69
C ARG A 69 30.44 -16.62 17.03
N ARG A 70 31.67 -16.32 17.48
CA ARG A 70 32.20 -16.77 18.78
C ARG A 70 31.71 -15.92 19.96
N ASN A 71 31.25 -14.70 19.70
CA ASN A 71 30.78 -13.78 20.70
C ASN A 71 29.58 -12.95 20.19
N PRO A 72 28.48 -13.59 19.77
CA PRO A 72 27.38 -12.91 19.07
C PRO A 72 26.64 -11.90 19.96
N ASN A 73 26.63 -12.12 21.28
CA ASN A 73 25.89 -11.29 22.24
C ASN A 73 26.79 -10.42 23.13
N ASN A 74 28.09 -10.72 23.21
CA ASN A 74 29.03 -10.06 24.12
C ASN A 74 30.19 -9.45 23.31
N PRO A 75 30.17 -8.13 23.03
CA PRO A 75 31.18 -7.53 22.19
C PRO A 75 32.56 -7.46 22.87
N GLN A 76 33.60 -7.43 22.04
CA GLN A 76 34.96 -7.09 22.49
C GLN A 76 35.31 -5.69 21.96
N SER A 77 35.73 -4.80 22.85
CA SER A 77 36.12 -3.44 22.47
C SER A 77 37.46 -3.44 21.73
N LEU A 78 37.47 -2.87 20.53
CA LEU A 78 38.68 -2.60 19.75
C LEU A 78 39.10 -1.15 20.01
N VAL A 79 40.37 -0.96 20.36
CA VAL A 79 40.91 0.34 20.76
C VAL A 79 41.92 0.79 19.72
N ILE A 80 41.72 2.00 19.17
CA ILE A 80 42.66 2.57 18.20
C ILE A 80 44.04 2.75 18.83
N ASN A 81 45.10 2.50 18.07
CA ASN A 81 46.49 2.54 18.51
C ASN A 81 46.87 1.51 19.60
N ASP A 82 45.99 0.54 19.89
CA ASP A 82 46.31 -0.61 20.74
C ASP A 82 46.20 -1.92 19.96
N PRO A 83 47.29 -2.40 19.33
CA PRO A 83 47.29 -3.67 18.60
C PRO A 83 46.91 -4.87 19.47
N ALA A 84 47.12 -4.82 20.79
CA ALA A 84 46.76 -5.89 21.70
C ALA A 84 45.24 -6.04 21.84
N SER A 85 44.48 -4.94 21.75
CA SER A 85 43.00 -4.99 21.75
C SER A 85 42.46 -5.82 20.59
N ILE A 86 43.10 -5.77 19.41
CA ILE A 86 42.72 -6.56 18.24
C ILE A 86 43.25 -7.99 18.37
N ALA A 87 44.52 -8.17 18.73
CA ALA A 87 45.16 -9.49 18.83
C ALA A 87 44.52 -10.39 19.90
N ASN A 88 43.99 -9.83 20.98
CA ASN A 88 43.31 -10.55 22.06
C ASN A 88 41.79 -10.68 21.83
N SER A 89 41.29 -10.21 20.69
CA SER A 89 39.88 -10.33 20.31
C SER A 89 39.62 -11.55 19.42
N ASN A 90 38.36 -11.80 19.10
CA ASN A 90 37.95 -12.83 18.14
C ASN A 90 38.10 -12.39 16.67
N PHE A 91 38.73 -11.24 16.40
CA PHE A 91 38.86 -10.71 15.04
C PHE A 91 39.58 -11.70 14.13
N ASN A 92 38.98 -11.99 12.98
CA ASN A 92 39.53 -12.89 11.99
C ASN A 92 39.95 -12.09 10.72
N PRO A 93 41.25 -11.86 10.46
CA PRO A 93 41.70 -11.09 9.30
C PRO A 93 41.31 -11.71 7.96
N ASN A 94 41.00 -13.01 7.93
CA ASN A 94 40.58 -13.72 6.73
C ASN A 94 39.07 -13.59 6.46
N ALA A 95 38.26 -13.28 7.48
CA ALA A 95 36.83 -13.01 7.29
C ALA A 95 36.62 -11.58 6.76
N PRO A 96 35.56 -11.29 5.98
CA PRO A 96 35.19 -9.92 5.65
C PRO A 96 34.81 -9.12 6.90
N THR A 97 35.03 -7.80 6.86
CA THR A 97 34.69 -6.89 7.97
C THR A 97 33.53 -5.98 7.57
N VAL A 98 32.47 -6.00 8.38
CA VAL A 98 31.28 -5.15 8.22
C VAL A 98 31.24 -4.16 9.38
N VAL A 99 31.12 -2.88 9.08
CA VAL A 99 30.98 -1.83 10.09
C VAL A 99 29.57 -1.28 10.03
N VAL A 100 28.89 -1.20 11.16
CA VAL A 100 27.52 -0.66 11.27
C VAL A 100 27.54 0.59 12.16
N VAL A 101 26.96 1.68 11.66
CA VAL A 101 26.93 2.99 12.33
C VAL A 101 25.49 3.49 12.46
N HIS A 102 25.05 3.73 13.70
CA HIS A 102 23.70 4.21 14.01
C HIS A 102 23.49 5.70 13.71
N GLY A 103 22.23 6.15 13.77
CA GLY A 103 21.82 7.54 13.55
C GLY A 103 21.94 8.46 14.78
N TRP A 104 21.30 9.63 14.69
CA TRP A 104 21.16 10.61 15.77
C TRP A 104 20.30 10.06 16.92
N LEU A 105 20.55 10.50 18.17
CA LEU A 105 19.88 10.02 19.39
C LEU A 105 19.77 8.49 19.51
N SER A 106 20.79 7.78 19.04
CA SER A 106 20.89 6.32 19.01
C SER A 106 22.21 5.85 19.66
N ASN A 107 22.38 4.54 19.85
CA ASN A 107 23.59 3.94 20.45
C ASN A 107 23.87 2.53 19.92
N GLN A 108 24.87 1.83 20.44
CA GLN A 108 25.23 0.48 19.97
C GLN A 108 24.11 -0.57 20.06
N ASN A 109 23.14 -0.40 20.96
CA ASN A 109 22.08 -1.37 21.20
C ASN A 109 20.78 -1.07 20.42
N THR A 110 20.65 0.13 19.85
CA THR A 110 19.47 0.53 19.07
C THR A 110 19.57 0.02 17.63
N ASN A 111 18.43 -0.27 17.01
CA ASN A 111 18.39 -0.54 15.58
C ASN A 111 18.97 0.64 14.79
N PRO A 112 19.70 0.37 13.69
CA PRO A 112 19.79 -0.91 12.96
C PRO A 112 20.82 -1.92 13.49
N ASN A 113 21.62 -1.57 14.50
CA ASN A 113 22.83 -2.30 14.88
C ASN A 113 22.61 -3.79 15.18
N PRO A 114 21.73 -4.20 16.12
CA PRO A 114 21.55 -5.61 16.45
C PRO A 114 20.96 -6.40 15.28
N THR A 115 19.99 -5.84 14.54
CA THR A 115 19.38 -6.54 13.39
C THR A 115 20.40 -6.85 12.29
N ILE A 116 21.19 -5.84 11.86
CA ILE A 116 22.19 -6.03 10.80
C ILE A 116 23.30 -6.98 11.29
N ARG A 117 23.78 -6.79 12.52
CA ARG A 117 24.77 -7.69 13.15
C ARG A 117 24.29 -9.13 13.11
N ASP A 118 23.08 -9.40 13.60
CA ASP A 118 22.57 -10.76 13.75
C ASP A 118 22.38 -11.44 12.39
N VAL A 119 21.90 -10.71 11.39
CA VAL A 119 21.74 -11.21 10.03
C VAL A 119 23.10 -11.61 9.42
N TYR A 120 24.13 -10.76 9.55
CA TYR A 120 25.48 -11.07 9.06
C TYR A 120 26.09 -12.27 9.80
N LEU A 121 26.03 -12.28 11.14
CA LEU A 121 26.59 -13.38 11.94
C LEU A 121 25.87 -14.70 11.68
N ARG A 122 24.57 -14.71 11.40
CA ARG A 122 23.85 -15.92 11.02
C ARG A 122 24.28 -16.42 9.64
N LYS A 123 24.34 -15.55 8.63
CA LYS A 123 24.53 -15.94 7.23
C LYS A 123 25.99 -16.16 6.83
N LEU A 124 26.91 -15.37 7.37
CA LEU A 124 28.29 -15.30 6.89
C LEU A 124 29.30 -15.40 8.05
N GLU A 125 30.48 -15.96 7.74
CA GLU A 125 31.64 -15.87 8.64
C GLU A 125 32.26 -14.47 8.49
N THR A 126 31.90 -13.53 9.36
CA THR A 126 32.26 -12.11 9.26
C THR A 126 32.69 -11.52 10.59
N ASN A 127 33.55 -10.50 10.54
CA ASN A 127 33.75 -9.58 11.66
C ASN A 127 32.69 -8.48 11.56
N VAL A 128 31.81 -8.35 12.54
CA VAL A 128 30.87 -7.22 12.60
C VAL A 128 31.35 -6.24 13.66
N ILE A 129 31.64 -5.01 13.27
CA ILE A 129 32.02 -3.92 14.17
C ILE A 129 30.87 -2.94 14.26
N VAL A 130 30.26 -2.82 15.44
CA VAL A 130 29.30 -1.75 15.71
C VAL A 130 30.06 -0.56 16.26
N MET A 131 29.93 0.60 15.62
CA MET A 131 30.51 1.85 16.10
C MET A 131 29.49 2.61 16.94
N ASP A 132 29.86 2.94 18.17
CA ASP A 132 29.11 3.82 19.04
C ASP A 132 29.76 5.20 19.09
N TRP A 133 29.07 6.18 18.50
CA TRP A 133 29.52 7.58 18.43
C TRP A 133 28.63 8.51 19.27
N ARG A 134 27.94 7.97 20.29
CA ARG A 134 26.97 8.72 21.12
C ARG A 134 27.51 9.99 21.76
N ARG A 135 28.84 10.07 21.97
CA ARG A 135 29.52 11.27 22.51
C ARG A 135 29.11 12.53 21.74
N LEU A 136 28.93 12.40 20.42
CA LEU A 136 28.36 13.44 19.57
C LEU A 136 26.89 13.15 19.19
N ALA A 137 26.50 11.90 18.92
CA ALA A 137 25.14 11.57 18.46
C ALA A 137 24.03 11.91 19.46
N SER A 138 24.35 12.04 20.75
CA SER A 138 23.42 12.42 21.81
C SER A 138 23.33 13.93 22.07
N ARG A 139 24.05 14.76 21.29
CA ARG A 139 23.95 16.22 21.35
C ARG A 139 22.81 16.73 20.47
N ASP A 140 22.52 18.03 20.54
CA ASP A 140 21.53 18.64 19.64
C ASP A 140 21.89 18.39 18.17
N TYR A 141 20.88 18.44 17.31
CA TYR A 141 21.03 18.05 15.91
C TYR A 141 22.06 18.90 15.17
N VAL A 142 22.13 20.21 15.41
CA VAL A 142 23.05 21.10 14.69
C VAL A 142 24.49 20.81 15.09
N THR A 143 24.77 20.60 16.38
CA THR A 143 26.07 20.15 16.87
C THR A 143 26.44 18.79 16.26
N ALA A 144 25.51 17.83 16.24
CA ALA A 144 25.76 16.51 15.66
C ALA A 144 26.11 16.61 14.17
N VAL A 145 25.30 17.32 13.38
CA VAL A 145 25.52 17.58 11.94
C VAL A 145 26.90 18.18 11.69
N ARG A 146 27.31 19.20 12.47
CA ARG A 146 28.61 19.86 12.28
C ARG A 146 29.79 18.97 12.61
N GLY A 147 29.65 18.01 13.54
CA GLY A 147 30.74 17.12 13.94
C GLY A 147 30.85 15.82 13.14
N VAL A 148 29.85 15.44 12.34
CA VAL A 148 29.90 14.21 11.50
C VAL A 148 31.19 14.09 10.67
N PRO A 149 31.72 15.13 10.01
CA PRO A 149 32.96 14.99 9.25
C PRO A 149 34.14 14.55 10.12
N ALA A 150 34.25 15.06 11.35
CA ALA A 150 35.30 14.68 12.29
C ALA A 150 35.13 13.24 12.77
N VAL A 151 33.91 12.84 13.12
CA VAL A 151 33.59 11.45 13.51
C VAL A 151 33.88 10.47 12.38
N GLY A 152 33.53 10.83 11.13
CA GLY A 152 33.84 10.03 9.95
C GLY A 152 35.34 9.88 9.71
N ARG A 153 36.12 10.97 9.83
CA ARG A 153 37.60 10.88 9.78
C ARG A 153 38.14 9.95 10.87
N GLY A 154 37.57 10.01 12.08
CA GLY A 154 37.94 9.11 13.17
C GLY A 154 37.71 7.64 12.86
N LEU A 155 36.55 7.29 12.29
CA LEU A 155 36.28 5.94 11.82
C LEU A 155 37.27 5.52 10.71
N GLY A 156 37.57 6.41 9.76
CA GLY A 156 38.59 6.17 8.73
C GLY A 156 39.97 5.85 9.32
N GLN A 157 40.42 6.64 10.30
CA GLN A 157 41.68 6.41 11.02
C GLN A 157 41.69 5.06 11.75
N PHE A 158 40.59 4.69 12.41
CA PHE A 158 40.45 3.39 13.06
C PHE A 158 40.55 2.22 12.07
N LEU A 159 39.89 2.33 10.92
CA LEU A 159 39.92 1.28 9.89
C LEU A 159 41.28 1.18 9.19
N ALA A 160 41.98 2.29 8.99
CA ALA A 160 43.35 2.30 8.52
C ALA A 160 44.28 1.59 9.52
N PHE A 161 44.13 1.89 10.82
CA PHE A 161 44.86 1.21 11.90
C PHE A 161 44.54 -0.30 11.93
N LEU A 162 43.27 -0.68 11.85
CA LEU A 162 42.83 -2.08 11.80
C LEU A 162 43.46 -2.82 10.60
N SER A 163 43.44 -2.21 9.41
CA SER A 163 44.07 -2.74 8.21
C SER A 163 45.58 -2.91 8.37
N GLN A 164 46.25 -1.92 8.96
CA GLN A 164 47.70 -1.95 9.21
C GLN A 164 48.10 -3.06 10.19
N VAL A 165 47.35 -3.25 11.28
CA VAL A 165 47.66 -4.24 12.32
C VAL A 165 47.35 -5.67 11.86
N THR A 166 46.26 -5.85 11.12
CA THR A 166 45.75 -7.19 10.78
C THR A 166 46.19 -7.68 9.40
N GLY A 167 46.66 -6.77 8.54
CA GLY A 167 46.93 -7.04 7.13
C GLY A 167 45.67 -7.18 6.27
N GLN A 168 44.46 -7.02 6.83
CA GLN A 168 43.23 -7.09 6.05
C GLN A 168 43.11 -5.85 5.14
N PRO A 169 43.01 -6.02 3.80
CA PRO A 169 42.89 -4.87 2.91
C PRO A 169 41.52 -4.18 3.05
N LEU A 170 41.48 -2.87 2.82
CA LEU A 170 40.25 -2.06 2.85
C LEU A 170 39.18 -2.57 1.87
N THR A 171 39.59 -3.23 0.78
CA THR A 171 38.71 -3.89 -0.19
C THR A 171 37.97 -5.12 0.36
N ARG A 172 38.18 -5.48 1.63
CA ARG A 172 37.38 -6.48 2.36
C ARG A 172 36.46 -5.87 3.41
N MET A 173 36.30 -4.54 3.40
CA MET A 173 35.49 -3.80 4.36
C MET A 173 34.22 -3.22 3.71
N HIS A 174 33.08 -3.40 4.39
CA HIS A 174 31.78 -2.83 4.02
C HIS A 174 31.29 -1.92 5.14
N LEU A 175 31.08 -0.64 4.85
CA LEU A 175 30.58 0.33 5.81
C LEU A 175 29.08 0.57 5.58
N ILE A 176 28.28 0.44 6.63
CA ILE A 176 26.82 0.60 6.59
C ILE A 176 26.45 1.66 7.61
N GLY A 177 25.77 2.72 7.17
CA GLY A 177 25.37 3.81 8.05
C GLY A 177 23.91 4.16 7.84
N PHE A 178 23.19 4.42 8.95
CA PHE A 178 21.79 4.81 8.95
C PHE A 178 21.60 6.27 9.36
N SER A 179 20.71 7.02 8.70
CA SER A 179 20.42 8.42 9.06
C SER A 179 21.72 9.26 9.05
N LEU A 180 22.05 10.01 10.11
CA LEU A 180 23.36 10.71 10.21
C LEU A 180 24.56 9.75 10.12
N GLY A 181 24.42 8.50 10.54
CA GLY A 181 25.44 7.46 10.42
C GLY A 181 25.81 7.16 8.96
N ALA A 182 24.88 7.36 8.00
CA ALA A 182 25.14 7.23 6.57
C ALA A 182 26.22 8.23 6.11
N HIS A 183 26.19 9.45 6.64
CA HIS A 183 27.20 10.46 6.36
C HIS A 183 28.51 10.19 7.11
N VAL A 184 28.47 9.60 8.30
CA VAL A 184 29.68 9.15 9.01
C VAL A 184 30.45 8.13 8.17
N VAL A 185 29.80 7.09 7.65
CA VAL A 185 30.46 6.08 6.82
C VAL A 185 30.93 6.63 5.47
N GLY A 186 30.21 7.58 4.88
CA GLY A 186 30.68 8.29 3.67
C GLY A 186 31.97 9.09 3.93
N ASN A 187 32.02 9.87 5.01
CA ASN A 187 33.23 10.61 5.39
C ASN A 187 34.40 9.68 5.77
N ALA A 188 34.14 8.52 6.39
CA ALA A 188 35.16 7.52 6.69
C ALA A 188 35.75 6.89 5.43
N GLY A 189 34.89 6.52 4.48
CA GLY A 189 35.33 6.00 3.19
C GLY A 189 36.14 7.02 2.39
N ARG A 190 35.73 8.30 2.42
CA ARG A 190 36.48 9.42 1.84
C ARG A 190 37.85 9.63 2.48
N GLU A 191 37.94 9.57 3.82
CA GLU A 191 39.21 9.62 4.56
C GLU A 191 40.16 8.49 4.14
N LEU A 192 39.61 7.30 3.86
CA LEU A 192 40.35 6.14 3.34
C LEU A 192 40.65 6.23 1.83
N GLY A 193 40.34 7.36 1.18
CA GLY A 193 40.55 7.62 -0.24
C GLY A 193 39.64 6.81 -1.16
N GLY A 194 38.43 6.46 -0.71
CA GLY A 194 37.45 5.70 -1.48
C GLY A 194 37.82 4.22 -1.68
N LYS A 195 38.77 3.69 -0.89
CA LYS A 195 39.35 2.35 -1.08
C LYS A 195 38.59 1.23 -0.38
N VAL A 196 37.58 1.54 0.43
CA VAL A 196 36.72 0.53 1.04
C VAL A 196 35.87 -0.15 -0.04
N ALA A 197 35.61 -1.44 0.12
CA ALA A 197 34.91 -2.22 -0.90
C ALA A 197 33.53 -1.65 -1.19
N ARG A 198 32.81 -1.25 -0.14
CA ARG A 198 31.43 -0.80 -0.24
C ARG A 198 31.04 0.16 0.86
N VAL A 199 30.24 1.16 0.50
CA VAL A 199 29.48 1.99 1.44
C VAL A 199 27.99 1.84 1.14
N THR A 200 27.20 1.50 2.15
CA THR A 200 25.73 1.46 2.05
C THR A 200 25.12 2.51 2.98
N ALA A 201 24.37 3.42 2.38
CA ALA A 201 23.74 4.55 3.03
C ALA A 201 22.23 4.27 3.22
N LEU A 202 21.81 3.98 4.44
CA LEU A 202 20.43 3.62 4.78
C LEU A 202 19.68 4.89 5.22
N ASP A 203 18.73 5.32 4.40
CA ASP A 203 17.97 6.56 4.52
C ASP A 203 18.82 7.75 5.02
N PRO A 204 19.77 8.23 4.19
CA PRO A 204 20.72 9.25 4.62
C PRO A 204 19.98 10.52 5.05
N ALA A 205 20.29 11.08 6.22
CA ALA A 205 19.52 12.18 6.78
C ALA A 205 19.45 13.41 5.86
N GLY A 206 18.26 13.98 5.68
CA GLY A 206 18.01 15.14 4.82
C GLY A 206 18.31 16.51 5.44
N PRO A 207 17.75 16.82 6.64
CA PRO A 207 17.90 18.14 7.27
C PRO A 207 19.36 18.57 7.43
N LEU A 208 19.69 19.77 6.93
CA LEU A 208 21.06 20.33 6.88
C LEU A 208 22.10 19.53 6.04
N TRP A 209 21.69 18.46 5.34
CA TRP A 209 22.57 17.59 4.56
C TRP A 209 22.28 17.53 3.07
N ASN A 210 21.06 17.91 2.63
CA ASN A 210 20.68 17.93 1.21
C ASN A 210 21.71 18.60 0.28
N LEU A 211 22.29 19.72 0.71
CA LEU A 211 23.30 20.50 -0.03
C LEU A 211 24.70 20.46 0.62
N ASN A 212 24.89 19.65 1.66
CA ASN A 212 26.14 19.62 2.40
C ASN A 212 27.21 18.88 1.59
N LYS A 213 28.35 19.53 1.36
CA LYS A 213 29.46 18.96 0.58
C LYS A 213 30.09 17.72 1.23
N ASN A 214 29.90 17.55 2.53
CA ASN A 214 30.42 16.41 3.26
C ASN A 214 29.43 15.23 3.28
N ARG A 215 28.25 15.33 2.65
CA ARG A 215 27.28 14.23 2.60
C ARG A 215 27.90 12.98 1.95
N VAL A 216 27.25 11.84 2.12
CA VAL A 216 27.65 10.62 1.41
C VAL A 216 27.53 10.86 -0.09
N SER A 217 28.51 10.41 -0.86
CA SER A 217 28.61 10.68 -2.29
C SER A 217 29.23 9.51 -3.07
N PRO A 218 29.02 9.44 -4.40
CA PRO A 218 29.83 8.58 -5.27
C PRO A 218 31.32 8.80 -5.03
N GLY A 219 32.10 7.72 -4.93
CA GLY A 219 33.54 7.76 -4.65
C GLY A 219 33.95 7.73 -3.16
N ASP A 220 32.99 7.72 -2.23
CA ASP A 220 33.28 7.43 -0.82
C ASP A 220 33.67 5.95 -0.59
N GLY A 221 33.47 5.09 -1.59
CA GLY A 221 34.00 3.72 -1.65
C GLY A 221 34.21 3.29 -3.09
N ILE A 222 34.66 2.05 -3.30
CA ILE A 222 34.73 1.44 -4.65
C ILE A 222 33.34 1.33 -5.27
N TYR A 223 32.33 1.06 -4.42
CA TYR A 223 30.92 1.11 -4.78
C TYR A 223 30.11 1.70 -3.62
N VAL A 224 29.29 2.70 -3.91
CA VAL A 224 28.40 3.34 -2.96
C VAL A 224 26.96 3.09 -3.38
N GLU A 225 26.11 2.68 -2.45
CA GLU A 225 24.67 2.58 -2.69
C GLU A 225 23.88 3.28 -1.58
N ALA A 226 22.66 3.69 -1.89
CA ALA A 226 21.72 4.24 -0.92
C ALA A 226 20.36 3.56 -1.02
N ILE A 227 19.68 3.38 0.13
CA ILE A 227 18.28 2.95 0.20
C ILE A 227 17.48 4.10 0.81
N HIS A 228 16.59 4.70 0.04
CA HIS A 228 15.76 5.83 0.43
C HIS A 228 14.35 5.34 0.74
N THR A 229 13.88 5.55 1.97
CA THR A 229 12.55 5.10 2.40
C THR A 229 11.66 6.23 2.90
N ASP A 230 12.25 7.36 3.28
CA ASP A 230 11.61 8.58 3.80
C ASP A 230 12.21 9.85 3.16
N GLY A 231 12.56 9.77 1.87
CA GLY A 231 13.16 10.83 1.07
C GLY A 231 12.14 11.87 0.61
N GLY A 232 11.82 12.86 1.44
CA GLY A 232 10.84 13.90 1.10
C GLY A 232 11.30 14.82 -0.06
N SER A 233 10.38 15.20 -0.95
CA SER A 233 10.64 16.20 -2.01
C SER A 233 10.48 17.66 -1.54
N THR A 234 9.82 17.88 -0.40
CA THR A 234 9.69 19.19 0.27
C THR A 234 9.40 18.97 1.75
N VAL A 235 10.36 19.34 2.62
CA VAL A 235 10.29 19.57 4.09
C VAL A 235 9.73 18.50 5.05
N ASP A 236 9.06 17.45 4.61
CA ASP A 236 8.43 16.48 5.53
C ASP A 236 9.21 15.18 5.76
N GLY A 237 10.13 14.79 4.86
CA GLY A 237 10.95 13.57 5.02
C GLY A 237 12.21 13.76 5.86
N LEU A 238 12.57 12.75 6.65
CA LEU A 238 13.79 12.70 7.47
C LEU A 238 15.03 12.34 6.64
N GLY A 239 14.84 11.68 5.48
CA GLY A 239 15.90 11.29 4.54
C GLY A 239 16.10 12.25 3.35
N ILE A 240 17.22 12.10 2.64
CA ILE A 240 17.51 12.82 1.39
C ILE A 240 16.68 12.23 0.24
N GLY A 241 15.76 13.00 -0.36
CA GLY A 241 14.94 12.55 -1.50
C GLY A 241 15.64 12.55 -2.87
N THR A 242 16.97 12.65 -2.94
CA THR A 242 17.75 12.76 -4.19
C THR A 242 18.88 11.75 -4.24
N ASN A 243 19.39 11.47 -5.44
CA ASN A 243 20.50 10.53 -5.60
C ASN A 243 21.75 11.03 -4.86
N VAL A 244 22.38 10.12 -4.11
CA VAL A 244 23.61 10.36 -3.33
C VAL A 244 24.67 9.29 -3.53
N ALA A 245 24.43 8.28 -4.37
CA ALA A 245 25.29 7.11 -4.49
C ALA A 245 25.52 6.69 -5.95
N ASP A 246 26.35 5.66 -6.18
CA ASP A 246 26.51 5.06 -7.50
C ASP A 246 25.22 4.34 -7.94
N ALA A 247 24.48 3.79 -6.97
CA ALA A 247 23.13 3.30 -7.14
C ALA A 247 22.22 3.72 -5.97
N ASP A 248 21.09 4.34 -6.29
CA ASP A 248 20.08 4.74 -5.32
C ASP A 248 18.81 3.89 -5.52
N PHE A 249 18.41 3.19 -4.46
CA PHE A 249 17.22 2.36 -4.41
C PHE A 249 16.11 3.10 -3.66
N TYR A 250 14.91 3.10 -4.22
CA TYR A 250 13.75 3.81 -3.68
C TYR A 250 12.57 2.84 -3.51
N PRO A 251 12.58 1.97 -2.49
CA PRO A 251 11.45 1.08 -2.19
C PRO A 251 10.14 1.89 -2.12
N ASN A 252 9.13 1.42 -2.85
CA ASN A 252 7.80 2.07 -2.90
C ASN A 252 7.85 3.57 -3.29
N GLY A 253 8.81 3.97 -4.12
CA GLY A 253 9.01 5.37 -4.53
C GLY A 253 9.85 6.19 -3.54
N GLY A 254 10.27 5.58 -2.42
CA GLY A 254 11.24 6.09 -1.46
C GLY A 254 10.77 7.24 -0.57
N VAL A 255 9.45 7.40 -0.42
CA VAL A 255 8.83 8.44 0.43
C VAL A 255 7.97 7.83 1.53
N SER A 256 7.14 6.84 1.21
CA SER A 256 6.22 6.21 2.15
C SER A 256 6.20 4.70 1.95
N GLN A 257 6.27 3.97 3.06
CA GLN A 257 6.42 2.53 3.04
C GLN A 257 5.13 1.83 3.52
N PRO A 258 4.71 0.73 2.87
CA PRO A 258 3.54 -0.02 3.29
C PRO A 258 3.58 -0.41 4.78
N GLY A 259 2.46 -0.16 5.46
CA GLY A 259 2.31 -0.41 6.90
C GLY A 259 2.93 0.67 7.80
N CYS A 260 3.50 1.74 7.25
CA CYS A 260 4.01 2.87 8.02
C CYS A 260 3.03 4.04 8.02
N LEU A 261 2.72 4.56 9.22
CA LEU A 261 1.86 5.72 9.43
C LEU A 261 2.64 6.99 9.83
N THR A 262 3.96 6.88 10.00
CA THR A 262 4.84 7.96 10.45
C THR A 262 6.15 7.97 9.67
N ASN A 263 6.77 9.15 9.56
CA ASN A 263 8.10 9.29 8.96
C ASN A 263 9.15 8.49 9.73
N PHE A 264 9.01 8.37 11.05
CA PHE A 264 9.85 7.46 11.84
C PHE A 264 9.76 6.01 11.33
N CYS A 265 8.55 5.50 11.08
CA CYS A 265 8.39 4.15 10.55
C CYS A 265 8.98 4.05 9.15
N ASN A 266 8.68 4.99 8.26
CA ASN A 266 9.23 5.02 6.89
C ASN A 266 10.77 5.00 6.94
N HIS A 267 11.37 5.87 7.75
CA HIS A 267 12.82 6.03 7.90
C HIS A 267 13.48 4.72 8.33
N ASN A 268 12.87 4.01 9.29
CA ASN A 268 13.40 2.74 9.78
C ASN A 268 13.27 1.59 8.76
N ARG A 269 12.43 1.68 7.73
CA ARG A 269 12.32 0.61 6.73
C ARG A 269 13.59 0.43 5.91
N ALA A 270 14.46 1.44 5.77
CA ALA A 270 15.69 1.28 5.00
C ALA A 270 16.58 0.15 5.52
N TRP A 271 16.76 0.05 6.85
CA TRP A 271 17.58 -1.02 7.42
C TRP A 271 16.87 -2.36 7.47
N GLU A 272 15.53 -2.39 7.48
CA GLU A 272 14.76 -3.62 7.33
C GLU A 272 14.88 -4.20 5.92
N PHE A 273 14.73 -3.35 4.88
CA PHE A 273 14.96 -3.75 3.51
C PHE A 273 16.38 -4.29 3.35
N PHE A 274 17.40 -3.57 3.85
CA PHE A 274 18.78 -4.04 3.81
C PHE A 274 18.99 -5.38 4.55
N ALA A 275 18.40 -5.56 5.73
CA ALA A 275 18.51 -6.83 6.45
C ALA A 275 17.85 -7.99 5.67
N ALA A 276 16.74 -7.72 4.97
CA ALA A 276 16.08 -8.68 4.10
C ALA A 276 16.96 -9.07 2.89
N THR A 277 17.71 -8.14 2.29
CA THR A 277 18.59 -8.47 1.16
C THR A 277 19.70 -9.43 1.56
N VAL A 278 20.30 -9.25 2.73
CA VAL A 278 21.34 -10.15 3.26
C VAL A 278 20.74 -11.52 3.63
N THR A 279 19.49 -11.56 4.08
CA THR A 279 18.86 -12.81 4.54
C THR A 279 18.38 -13.68 3.38
N TYR A 280 17.77 -13.07 2.36
CA TYR A 280 16.97 -13.81 1.37
C TYR A 280 17.36 -13.60 -0.10
N ASN A 281 18.23 -12.61 -0.39
CA ASN A 281 18.76 -12.36 -1.74
C ASN A 281 17.69 -12.30 -2.86
N HIS A 282 16.56 -11.61 -2.66
CA HIS A 282 15.46 -11.55 -3.64
C HIS A 282 14.85 -10.15 -3.87
N LEU A 283 15.34 -9.10 -3.22
CA LEU A 283 14.91 -7.74 -3.51
C LEU A 283 15.67 -7.23 -4.75
N VAL A 284 14.98 -7.23 -5.89
CA VAL A 284 15.53 -6.80 -7.18
C VAL A 284 14.98 -5.43 -7.54
N GLY A 285 15.89 -4.50 -7.84
CA GLY A 285 15.55 -3.17 -8.33
C GLY A 285 15.39 -3.16 -9.85
N ARG A 286 14.46 -2.36 -10.37
CA ARG A 286 14.38 -2.04 -11.81
C ARG A 286 14.90 -0.65 -12.07
N ALA A 287 15.82 -0.54 -13.04
CA ALA A 287 16.39 0.75 -13.37
C ALA A 287 15.31 1.72 -13.86
N CYS A 288 15.30 2.92 -13.28
CA CYS A 288 14.42 4.01 -13.67
C CYS A 288 15.22 5.03 -14.49
N SER A 289 14.66 5.51 -15.60
CA SER A 289 15.33 6.53 -16.42
C SER A 289 15.27 7.93 -15.81
N ASN A 290 14.34 8.17 -14.87
CA ASN A 290 14.19 9.44 -14.15
C ASN A 290 13.29 9.25 -12.91
N HIS A 291 13.27 10.26 -12.05
CA HIS A 291 12.47 10.28 -10.83
C HIS A 291 10.95 10.25 -11.08
N ILE A 292 10.48 10.64 -12.28
CA ILE A 292 9.05 10.56 -12.65
C ILE A 292 8.64 9.10 -12.85
N GLN A 293 9.47 8.29 -13.52
CA GLN A 293 9.21 6.85 -13.63
C GLN A 293 9.22 6.18 -12.26
N LEU A 294 10.14 6.60 -11.39
CA LEU A 294 10.22 6.12 -10.02
C LEU A 294 8.95 6.45 -9.22
N SER A 295 8.51 7.72 -9.21
CA SER A 295 7.32 8.14 -8.46
C SER A 295 6.02 7.54 -9.00
N LEU A 296 5.98 7.19 -10.28
CA LEU A 296 4.83 6.54 -10.92
C LEU A 296 4.93 5.01 -10.92
N ASN A 297 6.00 4.43 -10.34
CA ASN A 297 6.31 3.00 -10.36
C ASN A 297 6.25 2.37 -11.78
N THR A 298 6.80 3.08 -12.77
CA THR A 298 6.81 2.67 -14.19
C THR A 298 8.21 2.34 -14.71
N CYS A 299 9.13 1.98 -13.83
CA CYS A 299 10.52 1.65 -14.21
C CYS A 299 10.56 0.38 -15.06
N ARG A 300 11.09 0.50 -16.28
CA ARG A 300 11.18 -0.58 -17.28
C ARG A 300 12.60 -0.88 -17.75
N GLY A 301 13.60 -0.30 -17.08
CA GLY A 301 15.00 -0.60 -17.38
C GLY A 301 15.38 -2.02 -16.98
N ALA A 302 16.63 -2.40 -17.27
CA ALA A 302 17.15 -3.70 -16.88
C ALA A 302 16.95 -3.93 -15.37
N GLU A 303 16.69 -5.19 -15.01
CA GLU A 303 16.79 -5.64 -13.62
C GLU A 303 18.25 -5.45 -13.21
N LEU A 304 18.48 -4.40 -12.42
CA LEU A 304 19.81 -4.00 -11.97
C LEU A 304 19.92 -4.47 -10.53
N LEU A 305 20.82 -5.43 -10.33
CA LEU A 305 21.36 -5.89 -9.06
C LEU A 305 20.33 -6.38 -8.02
N TYR A 306 20.76 -7.36 -7.22
CA TYR A 306 20.22 -7.49 -5.88
C TYR A 306 20.50 -6.17 -5.16
N ALA A 307 19.46 -5.45 -4.74
CA ALA A 307 19.66 -4.38 -3.79
C ALA A 307 20.52 -4.95 -2.64
N ALA A 308 21.61 -4.30 -2.26
CA ALA A 308 22.36 -4.69 -1.07
C ALA A 308 22.80 -6.17 -0.98
N SER A 309 23.42 -6.75 -2.02
CA SER A 309 24.04 -8.09 -1.91
C SER A 309 25.11 -8.13 -0.80
N ALA A 310 25.06 -9.10 0.11
CA ALA A 310 25.91 -9.18 1.30
C ALA A 310 27.40 -9.46 1.07
N VAL A 311 27.83 -9.61 -0.19
CA VAL A 311 29.18 -10.06 -0.54
C VAL A 311 29.97 -8.90 -1.15
N PRO A 312 31.14 -8.53 -0.59
CA PRO A 312 32.06 -7.59 -1.23
C PRO A 312 32.41 -8.11 -2.63
N VAL A 313 32.23 -7.27 -3.65
CA VAL A 313 32.59 -7.62 -5.02
C VAL A 313 34.11 -7.79 -5.08
N ASP A 314 34.56 -9.01 -5.33
CA ASP A 314 35.99 -9.31 -5.46
C ASP A 314 36.54 -8.59 -6.69
N SER A 315 37.52 -7.71 -6.49
CA SER A 315 38.04 -6.75 -7.47
C SER A 315 38.84 -7.35 -8.65
N ASN A 316 38.67 -8.64 -8.96
CA ASN A 316 39.43 -9.37 -9.99
C ASN A 316 38.57 -10.04 -11.08
N ILE A 317 37.32 -9.63 -11.27
CA ILE A 317 36.50 -10.22 -12.34
C ILE A 317 36.67 -9.39 -13.63
N SER A 318 37.66 -9.81 -14.42
CA SER A 318 37.69 -9.54 -15.86
C SER A 318 36.38 -9.99 -16.50
N GLU A 319 35.92 -9.25 -17.52
CA GLU A 319 34.67 -9.38 -18.30
C GLU A 319 34.33 -10.76 -18.89
N ASP A 320 35.01 -11.85 -18.55
CA ASP A 320 34.76 -13.17 -19.11
C ASP A 320 34.85 -14.28 -18.05
N ARG A 321 33.69 -14.90 -17.77
CA ARG A 321 33.47 -16.17 -17.02
C ARG A 321 33.61 -16.16 -15.49
N ALA A 322 32.49 -15.82 -14.84
CA ALA A 322 31.74 -16.80 -14.04
C ALA A 322 30.30 -16.30 -13.98
N LYS A 323 29.48 -16.66 -14.99
CA LYS A 323 28.03 -16.73 -14.77
C LYS A 323 27.88 -17.61 -13.53
N PRO A 324 27.28 -17.13 -12.42
CA PRO A 324 26.68 -18.08 -11.48
C PRO A 324 25.81 -18.97 -12.36
N GLN A 325 25.91 -20.30 -12.22
CA GLN A 325 24.97 -21.17 -12.90
C GLN A 325 23.59 -20.67 -12.51
N PHE A 326 22.97 -19.97 -13.46
CA PHE A 326 21.59 -19.63 -13.41
C PHE A 326 20.91 -20.98 -13.23
N ILE A 327 20.23 -21.19 -12.10
CA ILE A 327 18.94 -21.83 -12.24
C ILE A 327 18.14 -20.79 -13.01
N GLU A 328 18.27 -20.81 -14.33
CA GLU A 328 17.22 -20.33 -15.21
C GLU A 328 16.02 -21.16 -14.77
N PHE A 329 15.20 -20.58 -13.88
CA PHE A 329 13.82 -21.03 -13.83
C PHE A 329 13.32 -20.80 -15.25
N PRO A 330 12.88 -21.85 -15.97
CA PRO A 330 12.27 -21.65 -17.26
C PRO A 330 11.24 -20.53 -17.09
N ASP A 331 11.20 -19.61 -18.05
CA ASP A 331 10.04 -18.77 -18.26
C ASP A 331 8.84 -19.70 -18.48
N ASP A 332 8.23 -20.17 -17.40
CA ASP A 332 6.83 -20.53 -17.42
C ASP A 332 6.12 -19.21 -17.59
N LYS A 333 5.97 -18.83 -18.86
CA LYS A 333 4.95 -17.89 -19.32
C LYS A 333 3.73 -18.20 -18.46
N GLU A 334 3.35 -17.31 -17.55
CA GLU A 334 2.11 -17.43 -16.80
C GLU A 334 1.00 -17.61 -17.85
N LYS A 335 0.64 -18.86 -18.10
CA LYS A 335 -0.35 -19.19 -19.12
C LYS A 335 -1.67 -18.77 -18.53
N ILE A 336 -2.18 -17.63 -18.97
CA ILE A 336 -3.59 -17.31 -18.83
C ILE A 336 -4.31 -18.37 -19.67
N ALA A 337 -4.80 -19.41 -19.01
CA ALA A 337 -5.68 -20.38 -19.65
C ALA A 337 -7.08 -19.77 -19.69
N GLU A 338 -7.66 -19.62 -20.87
CA GLU A 338 -9.10 -19.36 -20.99
C GLU A 338 -9.83 -20.56 -20.40
N VAL A 339 -10.62 -20.32 -19.35
CA VAL A 339 -11.39 -21.36 -18.67
C VAL A 339 -12.76 -21.43 -19.31
N ASP A 340 -13.02 -22.53 -20.03
CA ASP A 340 -14.37 -22.91 -20.44
C ASP A 340 -15.08 -23.58 -19.25
N LEU A 341 -15.98 -22.83 -18.60
CA LEU A 341 -16.76 -23.32 -17.47
C LEU A 341 -17.94 -24.23 -17.91
N GLU A 342 -18.17 -24.39 -19.21
CA GLU A 342 -19.21 -25.25 -19.79
C GLU A 342 -18.65 -26.58 -20.34
N ALA A 343 -17.33 -26.81 -20.23
CA ALA A 343 -16.70 -28.04 -20.71
C ALA A 343 -17.19 -29.29 -19.97
N GLU A 344 -17.47 -30.37 -20.71
CA GLU A 344 -17.79 -31.67 -20.10
C GLU A 344 -16.55 -32.30 -19.41
N PRO A 345 -16.70 -32.87 -18.21
CA PRO A 345 -15.58 -33.47 -17.49
C PRO A 345 -15.12 -34.79 -18.14
N ASP A 346 -13.80 -35.01 -18.16
CA ASP A 346 -13.22 -36.27 -18.65
C ASP A 346 -13.40 -37.40 -17.61
N THR A 347 -14.48 -38.17 -17.79
CA THR A 347 -14.84 -39.28 -16.91
C THR A 347 -13.89 -40.48 -16.99
N GLU A 348 -13.09 -40.63 -18.05
CA GLU A 348 -12.12 -41.72 -18.17
C GLU A 348 -10.91 -41.48 -17.26
N LEU A 349 -10.54 -40.21 -17.05
CA LEU A 349 -9.45 -39.79 -16.18
C LEU A 349 -9.76 -40.07 -14.69
N PHE A 350 -11.02 -39.92 -14.27
CA PHE A 350 -11.45 -40.24 -12.90
C PHE A 350 -11.34 -41.75 -12.59
N ALA A 351 -11.73 -42.60 -13.53
CA ALA A 351 -11.63 -44.05 -13.36
C ALA A 351 -10.16 -44.56 -13.26
N LYS A 352 -9.18 -43.78 -13.76
CA LYS A 352 -7.75 -44.11 -13.65
C LYS A 352 -7.18 -43.79 -12.26
N ILE A 353 -7.71 -42.78 -11.55
CA ILE A 353 -7.26 -42.41 -10.20
C ILE A 353 -7.53 -43.56 -9.21
N GLU A 354 -8.72 -44.16 -9.27
CA GLU A 354 -9.09 -45.28 -8.38
C GLU A 354 -8.36 -46.59 -8.72
N ARG A 355 -7.92 -46.75 -9.97
CA ARG A 355 -7.27 -47.98 -10.46
C ARG A 355 -5.75 -47.97 -10.32
N ASP A 356 -5.11 -46.81 -10.32
CA ASP A 356 -3.65 -46.68 -10.26
C ASP A 356 -3.22 -45.45 -9.45
N PRO A 357 -3.00 -45.63 -8.12
CA PRO A 357 -2.52 -44.57 -7.22
C PRO A 357 -1.11 -44.06 -7.54
N SER A 358 -0.35 -44.73 -8.41
CA SER A 358 1.02 -44.30 -8.77
C SER A 358 1.07 -43.03 -9.63
N ASN A 359 -0.09 -42.58 -10.12
CA ASN A 359 -0.24 -41.32 -10.85
C ASN A 359 -0.07 -40.07 -9.97
N ILE A 360 -0.11 -40.24 -8.63
CA ILE A 360 0.24 -39.19 -7.66
C ILE A 360 1.63 -39.49 -7.13
N LYS A 361 2.52 -38.49 -7.17
CA LYS A 361 3.88 -38.63 -6.65
C LYS A 361 4.04 -37.86 -5.34
N TYR A 362 4.74 -38.46 -4.39
CA TYR A 362 5.11 -37.83 -3.14
C TYR A 362 6.63 -37.72 -3.09
N THR A 363 7.16 -36.53 -2.88
CA THR A 363 8.61 -36.31 -2.82
C THR A 363 9.00 -35.75 -1.46
N LEU A 364 9.84 -36.49 -0.73
CA LEU A 364 10.32 -36.17 0.61
C LEU A 364 11.61 -35.36 0.56
N TYR A 365 11.61 -34.26 1.30
CA TYR A 365 12.78 -33.46 1.62
C TYR A 365 12.95 -33.38 3.13
N THR A 366 14.17 -33.61 3.58
CA THR A 366 14.61 -33.33 4.95
C THR A 366 15.90 -32.52 4.91
N ARG A 367 16.41 -32.11 6.07
CA ARG A 367 17.72 -31.44 6.18
C ARG A 367 18.88 -32.28 5.65
N ASP A 368 18.71 -33.60 5.56
CA ASP A 368 19.73 -34.51 5.04
C ASP A 368 19.72 -34.57 3.49
N ASN A 369 18.62 -34.13 2.86
CA ASN A 369 18.48 -34.05 1.41
C ASN A 369 17.69 -32.80 0.96
N PRO A 370 18.18 -31.58 1.27
CA PRO A 370 17.40 -30.35 1.11
C PRO A 370 17.18 -29.95 -0.36
N VAL A 371 17.97 -30.50 -1.29
CA VAL A 371 17.92 -30.16 -2.72
C VAL A 371 17.38 -31.33 -3.56
N ASN A 372 17.79 -32.56 -3.27
CA ASN A 372 17.43 -33.76 -4.03
C ASN A 372 16.43 -34.61 -3.24
N GLY A 373 15.15 -34.40 -3.49
CA GLY A 373 14.07 -35.11 -2.81
C GLY A 373 14.03 -36.61 -3.12
N GLN A 374 13.53 -37.41 -2.18
CA GLN A 374 13.34 -38.85 -2.35
C GLN A 374 11.88 -39.15 -2.65
N THR A 375 11.61 -39.92 -3.71
CA THR A 375 10.23 -40.35 -4.00
C THR A 375 9.73 -41.34 -2.96
N LEU A 376 8.58 -41.02 -2.35
CA LEU A 376 7.79 -41.91 -1.52
C LEU A 376 6.69 -42.55 -2.36
N LEU A 377 6.63 -43.88 -2.34
CA LEU A 377 5.65 -44.66 -3.07
C LEU A 377 4.52 -45.06 -2.12
N ALA A 378 3.28 -44.72 -2.50
CA ALA A 378 2.10 -45.15 -1.78
C ALA A 378 2.07 -46.68 -1.65
N ASN A 379 1.84 -47.17 -0.43
CA ASN A 379 1.77 -48.60 -0.09
C ASN A 379 3.09 -49.39 -0.17
N ASN A 380 4.26 -48.74 -0.24
CA ASN A 380 5.55 -49.42 -0.23
C ASN A 380 6.32 -49.16 1.08
N ALA A 381 6.14 -50.05 2.05
CA ALA A 381 6.76 -49.93 3.36
C ALA A 381 8.30 -49.92 3.30
N THR A 382 8.88 -50.70 2.39
CA THR A 382 10.33 -50.76 2.17
C THR A 382 10.88 -49.43 1.66
N ASN A 383 10.20 -48.79 0.71
CA ASN A 383 10.61 -47.49 0.17
C ASN A 383 10.57 -46.37 1.24
N ILE A 384 9.54 -46.35 2.10
CA ILE A 384 9.46 -45.36 3.19
C ILE A 384 10.52 -45.66 4.26
N PHE A 385 10.71 -46.92 4.65
CA PHE A 385 11.68 -47.32 5.67
C PHE A 385 13.14 -46.96 5.31
N TYR A 386 13.51 -47.05 4.03
CA TYR A 386 14.84 -46.69 3.55
C TYR A 386 14.95 -45.23 3.07
N SER A 387 13.91 -44.44 3.23
CA SER A 387 13.95 -43.00 2.98
C SER A 387 14.53 -42.25 4.19
N ASN A 388 14.74 -40.95 4.04
CA ASN A 388 15.20 -40.05 5.10
C ASN A 388 14.04 -39.63 6.04
N PHE A 389 12.87 -40.26 5.98
CA PHE A 389 11.72 -39.91 6.80
C PHE A 389 12.01 -40.15 8.28
N LYS A 390 11.74 -39.13 9.12
CA LYS A 390 12.00 -39.15 10.56
C LYS A 390 10.68 -39.14 11.32
N PRO A 391 10.22 -40.27 11.89
CA PRO A 391 8.88 -40.37 12.49
C PRO A 391 8.60 -39.37 13.62
N ASP A 392 9.65 -38.94 14.33
CA ASP A 392 9.56 -37.99 15.45
C ASP A 392 9.53 -36.52 15.00
N ASP A 393 9.88 -36.23 13.74
CA ASP A 393 9.86 -34.87 13.21
C ASP A 393 8.44 -34.52 12.67
N PRO A 394 7.93 -33.30 12.91
CA PRO A 394 6.66 -32.86 12.33
C PRO A 394 6.64 -32.99 10.81
N THR A 395 5.49 -33.40 10.26
CA THR A 395 5.34 -33.64 8.82
C THR A 395 4.54 -32.51 8.18
N VAL A 396 5.10 -31.88 7.16
CA VAL A 396 4.44 -30.86 6.34
C VAL A 396 4.17 -31.43 4.96
N VAL A 397 2.95 -31.33 4.47
CA VAL A 397 2.60 -31.71 3.10
C VAL A 397 2.23 -30.48 2.29
N ILE A 398 2.86 -30.27 1.14
CA ILE A 398 2.61 -29.13 0.26
C ILE A 398 1.91 -29.63 -1.01
N VAL A 399 0.75 -29.03 -1.31
CA VAL A 399 -0.10 -29.37 -2.47
C VAL A 399 -0.27 -28.15 -3.37
N HIS A 400 0.22 -28.26 -4.60
CA HIS A 400 0.16 -27.18 -5.60
C HIS A 400 -1.24 -27.03 -6.24
N ASP A 401 -1.46 -25.91 -6.93
CA ASP A 401 -2.71 -25.58 -7.62
C ASP A 401 -2.86 -26.26 -9.01
N TRP A 402 -3.90 -25.89 -9.77
CA TRP A 402 -4.19 -26.26 -11.16
C TRP A 402 -3.16 -25.72 -12.16
N LEU A 403 -2.54 -26.61 -12.98
CA LEU A 403 -1.47 -26.41 -13.97
C LEU A 403 0.01 -26.45 -13.49
N PRO A 404 0.39 -26.00 -12.29
CA PRO A 404 1.74 -26.20 -11.76
C PRO A 404 2.10 -27.68 -11.55
N THR A 405 3.38 -27.91 -11.23
CA THR A 405 3.93 -29.24 -10.95
C THR A 405 4.66 -29.27 -9.61
N GLN A 406 5.24 -30.41 -9.20
CA GLN A 406 6.06 -30.49 -7.99
C GLN A 406 7.19 -29.45 -7.94
N ASP A 407 7.73 -29.05 -9.10
CA ASP A 407 8.86 -28.13 -9.22
C ASP A 407 8.42 -26.64 -9.24
N SER A 408 7.16 -26.36 -8.90
CA SER A 408 6.63 -25.00 -8.85
C SER A 408 7.36 -24.13 -7.83
N ARG A 409 7.38 -22.81 -8.09
CA ARG A 409 8.03 -21.82 -7.20
C ARG A 409 7.57 -21.93 -5.76
N MET A 410 6.26 -22.09 -5.53
CA MET A 410 5.70 -22.27 -4.19
C MET A 410 6.30 -23.48 -3.47
N ASN A 411 6.30 -24.64 -4.12
CA ASN A 411 6.76 -25.88 -3.49
C ASN A 411 8.24 -25.76 -3.12
N VAL A 412 9.09 -25.36 -4.07
CA VAL A 412 10.52 -25.19 -3.84
C VAL A 412 10.79 -24.17 -2.73
N TYR A 413 10.06 -23.05 -2.73
CA TYR A 413 10.26 -21.98 -1.76
C TYR A 413 9.83 -22.40 -0.34
N LEU A 414 8.62 -22.93 -0.19
CA LEU A 414 8.12 -23.39 1.10
C LEU A 414 8.93 -24.57 1.65
N THR A 415 9.36 -25.51 0.80
CA THR A 415 10.25 -26.59 1.22
C THR A 415 11.54 -26.05 1.85
N HIS A 416 12.22 -25.11 1.19
CA HIS A 416 13.43 -24.52 1.76
C HIS A 416 13.17 -23.76 3.06
N ILE A 417 12.05 -23.04 3.16
CA ILE A 417 11.69 -22.32 4.39
C ILE A 417 11.45 -23.27 5.55
N PHE A 418 10.62 -24.31 5.38
CA PHE A 418 10.36 -25.27 6.44
C PHE A 418 11.65 -25.95 6.94
N LEU A 419 12.53 -26.37 6.01
CA LEU A 419 13.81 -26.96 6.38
C LEU A 419 14.78 -25.98 7.06
N ALA A 420 14.67 -24.68 6.75
CA ALA A 420 15.44 -23.63 7.39
C ALA A 420 14.95 -23.32 8.81
N VAL A 421 13.64 -23.24 9.04
CA VAL A 421 13.06 -22.84 10.33
C VAL A 421 13.05 -23.98 11.36
N GLY A 422 13.00 -25.25 10.93
CA GLY A 422 12.97 -26.39 11.85
C GLY A 422 13.33 -27.72 11.22
N SER A 423 13.34 -28.77 12.04
CA SER A 423 13.45 -30.15 11.55
C SER A 423 12.05 -30.63 11.17
N TYR A 424 11.81 -30.81 9.88
CA TYR A 424 10.53 -31.26 9.34
C TYR A 424 10.76 -32.38 8.32
N ASN A 425 9.78 -33.27 8.20
CA ASN A 425 9.57 -34.05 6.99
C ASN A 425 8.71 -33.22 6.03
N VAL A 426 9.29 -32.67 4.97
CA VAL A 426 8.53 -31.92 3.97
C VAL A 426 8.21 -32.83 2.78
N ILE A 427 6.93 -33.09 2.56
CA ILE A 427 6.43 -33.92 1.46
C ILE A 427 5.73 -33.03 0.44
N VAL A 428 6.26 -32.97 -0.77
CA VAL A 428 5.60 -32.28 -1.89
C VAL A 428 4.77 -33.30 -2.67
N MET A 429 3.48 -33.03 -2.82
CA MET A 429 2.55 -33.85 -3.60
C MET A 429 2.44 -33.32 -5.03
N ASP A 430 2.68 -34.19 -6.00
CA ASP A 430 2.48 -33.94 -7.42
C ASP A 430 1.23 -34.67 -7.91
N TRP A 431 0.21 -33.90 -8.29
CA TRP A 431 -1.02 -34.42 -8.87
C TRP A 431 -1.23 -33.93 -10.31
N ARG A 432 -0.14 -33.56 -11.01
CA ARG A 432 -0.16 -33.02 -12.38
C ARG A 432 -0.94 -33.85 -13.39
N PHE A 433 -1.05 -35.15 -13.16
CA PHE A 433 -1.84 -36.07 -13.99
C PHE A 433 -3.28 -35.55 -14.18
N LEU A 434 -3.90 -35.05 -13.10
CA LEU A 434 -5.23 -34.45 -13.15
C LEU A 434 -5.15 -32.91 -13.19
N ALA A 435 -4.20 -32.28 -12.49
CA ALA A 435 -4.08 -30.82 -12.46
C ALA A 435 -3.74 -30.18 -13.81
N ASN A 436 -3.24 -30.95 -14.80
CA ASN A 436 -2.99 -30.44 -16.16
C ASN A 436 -4.18 -30.65 -17.12
N SER A 437 -5.30 -31.21 -16.63
CA SER A 437 -6.55 -31.30 -17.40
C SER A 437 -7.27 -29.95 -17.44
N ASN A 438 -8.41 -29.86 -18.13
CA ASN A 438 -9.24 -28.65 -18.07
C ASN A 438 -9.75 -28.39 -16.63
N TYR A 439 -10.06 -27.14 -16.30
CA TYR A 439 -10.40 -26.72 -14.93
C TYR A 439 -11.61 -27.48 -14.35
N ILE A 440 -12.64 -27.78 -15.16
CA ILE A 440 -13.81 -28.56 -14.73
C ILE A 440 -13.39 -29.97 -14.32
N THR A 441 -12.57 -30.63 -15.14
CA THR A 441 -12.08 -31.99 -14.86
C THR A 441 -11.19 -32.00 -13.62
N ALA A 442 -10.27 -31.05 -13.50
CA ALA A 442 -9.42 -30.92 -12.33
C ALA A 442 -10.24 -30.71 -11.06
N THR A 443 -11.20 -29.78 -11.10
CA THR A 443 -12.10 -29.46 -9.97
C THR A 443 -12.91 -30.67 -9.54
N ASN A 444 -13.54 -31.39 -10.48
CA ASN A 444 -14.39 -32.53 -10.16
C ASN A 444 -13.60 -33.72 -9.56
N GLY A 445 -12.31 -33.85 -9.87
CA GLY A 445 -11.46 -34.89 -9.30
C GLY A 445 -10.74 -34.53 -7.99
N VAL A 446 -10.82 -33.28 -7.51
CA VAL A 446 -10.20 -32.84 -6.24
C VAL A 446 -10.55 -33.76 -5.06
N SER A 447 -11.80 -34.22 -4.99
CA SER A 447 -12.24 -35.12 -3.92
C SER A 447 -11.49 -36.46 -3.95
N ALA A 448 -11.33 -37.07 -5.12
CA ALA A 448 -10.60 -38.33 -5.29
C ALA A 448 -9.10 -38.16 -4.98
N ILE A 449 -8.50 -37.06 -5.41
CA ILE A 449 -7.11 -36.72 -5.12
C ILE A 449 -6.89 -36.53 -3.61
N GLY A 450 -7.79 -35.80 -2.94
CA GLY A 450 -7.72 -35.57 -1.49
C GLY A 450 -7.90 -36.87 -0.69
N ARG A 451 -8.82 -37.75 -1.08
CA ARG A 451 -8.94 -39.09 -0.45
C ARG A 451 -7.67 -39.92 -0.62
N SER A 452 -7.05 -39.88 -1.80
CA SER A 452 -5.79 -40.60 -2.04
C SER A 452 -4.65 -40.07 -1.17
N LEU A 453 -4.56 -38.75 -0.98
CA LEU A 453 -3.62 -38.15 -0.03
C LEU A 453 -3.90 -38.62 1.41
N GLY A 454 -5.17 -38.60 1.85
CA GLY A 454 -5.55 -39.10 3.17
C GLY A 454 -5.15 -40.56 3.40
N GLN A 455 -5.39 -41.43 2.42
CA GLN A 455 -4.98 -42.83 2.46
C GLN A 455 -3.46 -43.00 2.55
N PHE A 456 -2.69 -42.20 1.78
CA PHE A 456 -1.23 -42.21 1.87
C PHE A 456 -0.74 -41.79 3.27
N LEU A 457 -1.31 -40.73 3.85
CA LEU A 457 -0.96 -40.27 5.19
C LEU A 457 -1.36 -41.26 6.27
N ALA A 458 -2.48 -41.98 6.10
CA ALA A 458 -2.90 -43.04 7.02
C ALA A 458 -1.93 -44.23 6.96
N PHE A 459 -1.49 -44.61 5.76
CA PHE A 459 -0.46 -45.63 5.58
C PHE A 459 0.88 -45.20 6.22
N LEU A 460 1.28 -43.94 6.05
CA LEU A 460 2.49 -43.38 6.65
C LEU A 460 2.42 -43.40 8.18
N ASN A 461 1.29 -42.98 8.77
CA ASN A 461 1.04 -43.05 10.22
C ASN A 461 1.08 -44.50 10.74
N GLN A 462 0.41 -45.43 10.07
CA GLN A 462 0.39 -46.84 10.47
C GLN A 462 1.79 -47.47 10.42
N LEU A 463 2.61 -47.10 9.44
CA LEU A 463 3.95 -47.66 9.26
C LEU A 463 4.98 -47.07 10.23
N THR A 464 4.93 -45.76 10.45
CA THR A 464 6.00 -45.01 11.13
C THR A 464 5.65 -44.62 12.56
N GLY A 465 4.36 -44.58 12.91
CA GLY A 465 3.88 -44.05 14.18
C GLY A 465 3.79 -42.52 14.24
N SER A 466 4.09 -41.80 13.15
CA SER A 466 4.04 -40.32 13.10
C SER A 466 2.64 -39.81 13.44
N ALA A 467 2.48 -38.94 14.43
CA ALA A 467 1.16 -38.49 14.88
C ALA A 467 0.43 -37.65 13.82
N ILE A 468 -0.82 -38.00 13.49
CA ILE A 468 -1.67 -37.23 12.57
C ILE A 468 -1.90 -35.79 13.07
N SER A 469 -1.97 -35.61 14.39
CA SER A 469 -2.09 -34.29 15.04
C SER A 469 -0.82 -33.43 14.94
N GLN A 470 0.31 -33.97 14.49
CA GLN A 470 1.54 -33.24 14.21
C GLN A 470 1.76 -33.00 12.70
N MET A 471 0.76 -33.31 11.87
CA MET A 471 0.80 -33.05 10.44
C MET A 471 0.24 -31.66 10.11
N HIS A 472 0.90 -30.96 9.20
CA HIS A 472 0.48 -29.67 8.65
C HIS A 472 0.34 -29.79 7.14
N LEU A 473 -0.88 -29.67 6.60
CA LEU A 473 -1.09 -29.68 5.15
C LEU A 473 -1.28 -28.26 4.64
N VAL A 474 -0.56 -27.89 3.58
CA VAL A 474 -0.55 -26.56 2.97
C VAL A 474 -0.97 -26.69 1.52
N GLY A 475 -2.02 -26.00 1.11
CA GLY A 475 -2.60 -26.13 -0.23
C GLY A 475 -2.95 -24.77 -0.84
N LEU A 476 -2.57 -24.54 -2.09
CA LEU A 476 -2.91 -23.33 -2.86
C LEU A 476 -4.07 -23.61 -3.83
N GLY A 477 -5.06 -22.72 -3.92
CA GLY A 477 -6.15 -22.82 -4.91
C GLY A 477 -6.95 -24.12 -4.80
N LEU A 478 -6.99 -24.95 -5.85
CA LEU A 478 -7.59 -26.30 -5.80
C LEU A 478 -6.84 -27.24 -4.83
N GLY A 479 -5.54 -27.01 -4.61
CA GLY A 479 -4.77 -27.70 -3.58
C GLY A 479 -5.32 -27.47 -2.17
N ALA A 480 -5.89 -26.29 -1.89
CA ALA A 480 -6.52 -25.97 -0.62
C ALA A 480 -7.76 -26.84 -0.35
N HIS A 481 -8.57 -27.12 -1.37
CA HIS A 481 -9.70 -28.04 -1.25
C HIS A 481 -9.24 -29.50 -1.16
N THR A 482 -8.18 -29.85 -1.87
CA THR A 482 -7.56 -31.19 -1.83
C THR A 482 -7.15 -31.57 -0.40
N ILE A 483 -6.48 -30.66 0.33
CA ILE A 483 -6.08 -30.91 1.72
C ILE A 483 -7.28 -30.99 2.67
N GLY A 484 -8.39 -30.29 2.38
CA GLY A 484 -9.64 -30.40 3.14
C GLY A 484 -10.24 -31.81 3.05
N PHE A 485 -10.32 -32.38 1.84
CA PHE A 485 -10.74 -33.78 1.67
C PHE A 485 -9.80 -34.78 2.36
N ALA A 486 -8.48 -34.56 2.30
CA ALA A 486 -7.52 -35.41 3.01
C ALA A 486 -7.74 -35.37 4.53
N GLY A 487 -8.05 -34.20 5.08
CA GLY A 487 -8.36 -34.03 6.51
C GLY A 487 -9.61 -34.79 6.97
N ARG A 488 -10.64 -34.87 6.10
CA ARG A 488 -11.87 -35.64 6.39
C ARG A 488 -11.66 -37.12 6.54
N GLU A 489 -10.66 -37.71 5.87
CA GLU A 489 -10.30 -39.13 6.04
C GLU A 489 -9.83 -39.43 7.47
N PHE A 490 -9.44 -38.41 8.24
CA PHE A 490 -9.06 -38.51 9.64
C PHE A 490 -10.10 -37.95 10.61
N GLU A 491 -11.33 -37.71 10.15
CA GLU A 491 -12.40 -37.09 10.95
C GLU A 491 -11.96 -35.74 11.54
N GLY A 492 -11.16 -34.95 10.80
CA GLY A 492 -10.68 -33.65 11.26
C GLY A 492 -9.57 -33.71 12.32
N LYS A 493 -8.88 -34.84 12.48
CA LYS A 493 -7.82 -35.00 13.51
C LYS A 493 -6.43 -34.58 13.03
N VAL A 494 -6.29 -34.11 11.79
CA VAL A 494 -5.03 -33.53 11.27
C VAL A 494 -4.66 -32.31 12.10
N GLY A 495 -3.38 -32.10 12.37
CA GLY A 495 -2.90 -31.01 13.24
C GLY A 495 -3.29 -29.62 12.75
N HIS A 496 -2.95 -29.30 11.50
CA HIS A 496 -3.16 -27.97 10.93
C HIS A 496 -3.38 -28.04 9.42
N LEU A 497 -4.32 -27.26 8.88
CA LEU A 497 -4.46 -26.99 7.44
C LEU A 497 -4.26 -25.50 7.15
N SER A 498 -3.36 -25.17 6.22
CA SER A 498 -3.25 -23.82 5.64
C SER A 498 -3.81 -23.81 4.22
N ALA A 499 -5.01 -23.27 4.09
CA ALA A 499 -5.75 -23.10 2.85
C ALA A 499 -5.37 -21.75 2.22
N LEU A 500 -4.37 -21.76 1.33
CA LEU A 500 -3.83 -20.58 0.68
C LEU A 500 -4.67 -20.23 -0.55
N ASN A 501 -5.27 -19.05 -0.53
CA ASN A 501 -6.19 -18.51 -1.52
C ASN A 501 -7.09 -19.59 -2.16
N PRO A 502 -7.94 -20.28 -1.35
CA PRO A 502 -8.69 -21.45 -1.80
C PRO A 502 -9.53 -21.09 -3.03
N ALA A 503 -9.65 -21.97 -4.02
CA ALA A 503 -10.30 -21.63 -5.28
C ALA A 503 -11.77 -21.21 -5.10
N GLY A 504 -12.19 -20.14 -5.78
CA GLY A 504 -13.57 -19.65 -5.77
C GLY A 504 -14.47 -20.30 -6.84
N PRO A 505 -14.06 -20.33 -8.12
CA PRO A 505 -14.87 -20.89 -9.20
C PRO A 505 -15.24 -22.35 -8.94
N LEU A 506 -16.55 -22.66 -8.99
CA LEU A 506 -17.19 -23.96 -8.68
C LEU A 506 -17.17 -24.41 -7.20
N TRP A 507 -16.50 -23.67 -6.33
CA TRP A 507 -16.39 -23.99 -4.90
C TRP A 507 -17.12 -23.02 -3.99
N TYR A 508 -17.52 -21.85 -4.50
CA TYR A 508 -18.16 -20.79 -3.74
C TYR A 508 -19.37 -21.25 -2.92
N ASP A 509 -20.26 -22.04 -3.53
CA ASP A 509 -21.43 -22.64 -2.87
C ASP A 509 -21.32 -24.16 -2.71
N ASN A 510 -20.16 -24.73 -3.01
CA ASN A 510 -19.95 -26.17 -2.88
C ASN A 510 -19.87 -26.53 -1.39
N PRO A 511 -20.74 -27.44 -0.89
CA PRO A 511 -20.74 -27.85 0.50
C PRO A 511 -19.48 -28.63 0.89
N ASP A 512 -18.81 -29.23 -0.09
CA ASP A 512 -17.62 -30.05 0.14
C ASP A 512 -16.32 -29.25 0.10
N ARG A 513 -16.37 -27.91 -0.03
CA ARG A 513 -15.17 -27.06 0.07
C ARG A 513 -14.44 -27.24 1.41
N VAL A 514 -13.17 -26.87 1.45
CA VAL A 514 -12.40 -26.85 2.71
C VAL A 514 -13.12 -26.00 3.76
N ASN A 515 -13.24 -26.53 4.97
CA ASN A 515 -13.95 -25.91 6.10
C ASN A 515 -13.26 -26.23 7.44
N SER A 516 -13.68 -25.56 8.51
CA SER A 516 -13.09 -25.70 9.86
C SER A 516 -13.14 -27.11 10.46
N ASN A 517 -14.04 -27.99 10.01
CA ASN A 517 -14.10 -29.36 10.53
C ASN A 517 -13.07 -30.31 9.89
N ASP A 518 -12.30 -29.84 8.91
CA ASP A 518 -11.37 -30.69 8.16
C ASP A 518 -10.05 -30.94 8.93
N ALA A 519 -9.77 -30.23 10.03
CA ALA A 519 -8.62 -30.47 10.93
C ALA A 519 -8.85 -29.91 12.35
N LEU A 520 -7.87 -30.09 13.24
CA LEU A 520 -7.88 -29.51 14.59
C LEU A 520 -7.80 -27.98 14.54
N PHE A 521 -7.17 -27.44 13.50
CA PHE A 521 -7.16 -26.02 13.17
C PHE A 521 -7.03 -25.85 11.66
N VAL A 522 -7.87 -25.01 11.07
CA VAL A 522 -7.86 -24.66 9.66
C VAL A 522 -7.69 -23.15 9.53
N GLU A 523 -6.63 -22.71 8.85
CA GLU A 523 -6.43 -21.30 8.50
C GLU A 523 -6.63 -21.07 6.99
N GLY A 524 -7.40 -20.06 6.63
CA GLY A 524 -7.55 -19.57 5.26
C GLY A 524 -6.74 -18.28 5.05
N ILE A 525 -5.88 -18.21 4.04
CA ILE A 525 -5.16 -16.98 3.68
C ILE A 525 -5.65 -16.48 2.33
N HIS A 526 -6.42 -15.41 2.36
CA HIS A 526 -7.13 -14.83 1.23
C HIS A 526 -6.35 -13.65 0.64
N THR A 527 -6.06 -13.72 -0.66
CA THR A 527 -5.25 -12.70 -1.36
C THR A 527 -5.75 -12.34 -2.75
N ASP A 528 -6.76 -13.03 -3.28
CA ASP A 528 -7.44 -12.72 -4.55
C ASP A 528 -8.88 -13.25 -4.52
N SER A 529 -9.62 -12.90 -3.47
CA SER A 529 -10.90 -13.45 -3.06
C SER A 529 -12.10 -12.73 -3.67
N GLY A 530 -13.13 -13.49 -4.04
CA GLY A 530 -14.38 -12.96 -4.59
C GLY A 530 -14.25 -12.58 -6.07
N LEU A 531 -15.36 -12.35 -6.76
CA LEU A 531 -15.32 -12.02 -8.20
C LEU A 531 -14.82 -10.58 -8.42
N PRO A 532 -13.81 -10.34 -9.29
CA PRO A 532 -13.31 -11.22 -10.36
C PRO A 532 -12.06 -12.08 -10.03
N GLY A 533 -11.63 -12.16 -8.77
CA GLY A 533 -10.51 -12.97 -8.31
C GLY A 533 -10.75 -14.49 -8.37
N TYR A 534 -9.65 -15.25 -8.30
CA TYR A 534 -9.62 -16.71 -8.39
C TYR A 534 -9.91 -17.41 -7.07
N GLY A 535 -9.81 -16.70 -5.94
CA GLY A 535 -10.03 -17.20 -4.60
C GLY A 535 -11.49 -17.10 -4.15
N ILE A 536 -11.89 -17.96 -3.22
CA ILE A 536 -13.21 -17.93 -2.60
C ILE A 536 -13.30 -16.73 -1.67
N GLY A 537 -14.40 -15.97 -1.78
CA GLY A 537 -14.69 -14.82 -0.91
C GLY A 537 -15.36 -15.17 0.42
N LYS A 538 -15.37 -16.45 0.81
CA LYS A 538 -16.02 -16.95 2.02
C LYS A 538 -14.98 -17.49 2.98
N ASN A 539 -15.32 -17.44 4.27
CA ASN A 539 -14.55 -18.12 5.30
C ASN A 539 -14.53 -19.64 5.05
N VAL A 540 -13.35 -20.22 5.19
CA VAL A 540 -13.07 -21.64 4.97
C VAL A 540 -12.42 -22.32 6.17
N GLY A 541 -12.12 -21.61 7.25
CA GLY A 541 -11.42 -22.19 8.39
C GLY A 541 -11.89 -21.68 9.74
N ASP A 542 -11.17 -22.08 10.78
CA ASP A 542 -11.27 -21.52 12.14
C ASP A 542 -10.72 -20.09 12.18
N SER A 543 -9.80 -19.76 11.28
CA SER A 543 -9.22 -18.43 11.11
C SER A 543 -9.10 -18.10 9.63
N ASP A 544 -9.74 -17.02 9.18
CA ASP A 544 -9.63 -16.54 7.80
C ASP A 544 -8.97 -15.16 7.77
N ILE A 545 -7.81 -15.09 7.11
CA ILE A 545 -6.94 -13.93 7.03
C ILE A 545 -7.06 -13.32 5.63
N TYR A 546 -7.76 -12.19 5.52
CA TYR A 546 -7.91 -11.45 4.28
C TYR A 546 -6.81 -10.39 4.16
N VAL A 547 -5.68 -10.78 3.57
CA VAL A 547 -4.52 -9.89 3.44
C VAL A 547 -4.87 -8.76 2.48
N ASN A 548 -4.71 -7.52 2.94
CA ASN A 548 -5.16 -6.32 2.21
C ASN A 548 -6.64 -6.44 1.77
N GLY A 549 -7.49 -6.94 2.67
CA GLY A 549 -8.92 -7.17 2.39
C GLY A 549 -9.19 -8.35 1.46
N GLY A 550 -8.19 -9.20 1.21
CA GLY A 550 -8.29 -10.37 0.33
C GLY A 550 -8.35 -10.03 -1.15
N ASN A 551 -8.03 -8.80 -1.56
CA ASN A 551 -8.17 -8.33 -2.93
C ASN A 551 -6.80 -8.04 -3.56
N THR A 552 -6.59 -6.89 -4.20
CA THR A 552 -5.33 -6.59 -4.87
C THR A 552 -4.18 -6.43 -3.86
N GLN A 553 -3.08 -7.14 -4.12
CA GLN A 553 -1.91 -7.15 -3.26
C GLN A 553 -0.86 -6.14 -3.74
N PRO A 554 -0.08 -5.51 -2.83
CA PRO A 554 0.99 -4.60 -3.20
C PRO A 554 1.95 -5.19 -4.24
N GLY A 555 2.18 -4.42 -5.31
CA GLY A 555 3.05 -4.82 -6.42
C GLY A 555 2.45 -5.86 -7.37
N CYS A 556 1.19 -6.26 -7.19
CA CYS A 556 0.49 -7.15 -8.11
C CYS A 556 -0.46 -6.40 -9.04
N PHE A 557 -0.40 -6.75 -10.32
CA PHE A 557 -1.21 -6.14 -11.39
C PHE A 557 -2.13 -7.15 -12.10
N THR A 558 -2.13 -8.42 -11.66
CA THR A 558 -2.94 -9.53 -12.20
C THR A 558 -3.52 -10.37 -11.05
N SER A 559 -4.67 -11.01 -11.27
CA SER A 559 -5.23 -11.99 -10.33
C SER A 559 -4.31 -13.18 -10.10
N VAL A 560 -3.53 -13.59 -11.11
CA VAL A 560 -2.47 -14.59 -10.95
C VAL A 560 -1.44 -14.15 -9.91
N CYS A 561 -0.98 -12.89 -9.99
CA CYS A 561 -0.03 -12.35 -9.00
C CYS A 561 -0.68 -12.28 -7.61
N ASN A 562 -1.89 -11.74 -7.50
CA ASN A 562 -2.63 -11.64 -6.24
C ASN A 562 -2.81 -13.03 -5.61
N HIS A 563 -3.26 -14.02 -6.38
CA HIS A 563 -3.46 -15.40 -5.96
C HIS A 563 -2.16 -16.02 -5.42
N ASN A 564 -1.04 -15.78 -6.10
CA ASN A 564 0.26 -16.30 -5.68
C ASN A 564 0.85 -15.57 -4.46
N ARG A 565 0.31 -14.42 -4.05
CA ARG A 565 0.79 -13.75 -2.83
C ARG A 565 0.40 -14.49 -1.55
N ALA A 566 -0.62 -15.36 -1.56
CA ALA A 566 -1.00 -16.13 -0.38
C ALA A 566 0.17 -16.97 0.15
N TRP A 567 0.89 -17.69 -0.72
CA TRP A 567 2.04 -18.48 -0.27
C TRP A 567 3.26 -17.63 0.08
N HIS A 568 3.39 -16.41 -0.45
CA HIS A 568 4.42 -15.47 -0.02
C HIS A 568 4.15 -14.98 1.40
N TYR A 569 2.92 -14.56 1.71
CA TYR A 569 2.59 -14.13 3.07
C TYR A 569 2.67 -15.27 4.08
N PHE A 570 2.22 -16.47 3.70
CA PHE A 570 2.39 -17.67 4.52
C PHE A 570 3.88 -17.96 4.79
N ALA A 571 4.75 -17.84 3.79
CA ALA A 571 6.19 -17.96 4.00
C ALA A 571 6.72 -16.92 5.00
N GLU A 572 6.28 -15.66 4.92
CA GLU A 572 6.70 -14.62 5.86
C GLU A 572 6.28 -14.93 7.31
N THR A 573 5.12 -15.55 7.53
CA THR A 573 4.69 -15.91 8.91
C THR A 573 5.65 -16.94 9.53
N LEU A 574 6.09 -17.93 8.75
CA LEU A 574 7.06 -18.94 9.19
C LEU A 574 8.40 -18.31 9.57
N ILE A 575 8.82 -17.27 8.85
CA ILE A 575 10.11 -16.61 9.08
C ILE A 575 10.04 -15.63 10.26
N SER A 576 8.92 -14.92 10.44
CA SER A 576 8.71 -14.00 11.56
C SER A 576 8.72 -14.70 12.93
N GLY A 577 8.28 -15.96 12.98
CA GLY A 577 8.37 -16.81 14.18
C GLY A 577 9.80 -17.11 14.65
N MET A 578 10.82 -16.91 13.80
CA MET A 578 12.23 -17.08 14.17
C MET A 578 12.76 -16.00 15.13
N TYR A 579 12.03 -14.89 15.31
CA TYR A 579 12.52 -13.69 16.01
C TYR A 579 11.94 -13.46 17.41
N ARG A 580 11.10 -14.35 17.96
CA ARG A 580 10.51 -14.16 19.30
C ARG A 580 10.36 -15.44 20.13
N LEU A 581 11.23 -15.59 21.14
CA LEU A 581 10.79 -16.01 22.47
C LEU A 581 10.20 -14.77 23.14
N ASP A 582 8.96 -14.87 23.61
CA ASP A 582 8.18 -13.79 24.25
C ASP A 582 7.77 -12.65 23.31
N THR A 583 6.64 -12.85 22.60
CA THR A 583 5.52 -11.90 22.37
C THR A 583 4.82 -12.33 21.09
N VAL A 584 3.62 -12.88 21.20
CA VAL A 584 2.74 -13.21 20.07
C VAL A 584 2.53 -11.93 19.23
N TYR A 585 3.20 -11.81 18.09
CA TYR A 585 2.64 -11.05 16.98
C TYR A 585 1.53 -11.93 16.44
N ALA A 586 0.32 -11.72 16.93
CA ALA A 586 -0.81 -12.00 16.09
C ALA A 586 -0.55 -11.16 14.82
N ALA A 587 -0.42 -11.81 13.66
CA ALA A 587 -1.03 -11.26 12.46
C ALA A 587 -2.37 -10.71 12.91
N SER A 588 -2.78 -9.51 12.48
CA SER A 588 -4.08 -8.95 12.86
C SER A 588 -5.19 -9.86 12.30
N ALA A 589 -5.41 -10.99 12.97
CA ALA A 589 -6.49 -11.92 12.83
C ALA A 589 -7.59 -11.29 13.66
N VAL A 590 -8.43 -10.50 13.00
CA VAL A 590 -9.72 -10.16 13.57
C VAL A 590 -10.54 -11.45 13.49
N PRO A 591 -10.98 -12.04 14.60
CA PRO A 591 -11.92 -13.15 14.55
C PRO A 591 -13.20 -12.63 13.89
N VAL A 592 -13.55 -13.16 12.72
CA VAL A 592 -14.86 -12.93 12.11
C VAL A 592 -15.84 -13.86 12.81
N ASN A 593 -16.25 -13.49 14.03
CA ASN A 593 -17.48 -14.02 14.59
C ASN A 593 -18.65 -13.54 13.71
N SER A 594 -19.54 -14.48 13.42
CA SER A 594 -20.67 -14.38 12.51
C SER A 594 -21.81 -13.49 13.03
N ASP A 595 -21.51 -12.23 13.32
CA ASP A 595 -22.47 -11.15 13.58
C ASP A 595 -21.84 -9.81 13.16
N TYR A 596 -21.54 -9.66 11.87
CA TYR A 596 -21.15 -8.36 11.33
C TYR A 596 -22.39 -7.50 11.06
N SER A 597 -22.76 -6.74 12.08
CA SER A 597 -23.59 -5.54 11.99
C SER A 597 -22.94 -4.46 11.09
N GLU A 598 -23.77 -3.60 10.52
CA GLU A 598 -23.54 -2.67 9.41
C GLU A 598 -22.43 -1.59 9.55
N ASP A 599 -21.69 -1.49 10.65
CA ASP A 599 -20.91 -0.27 10.92
C ASP A 599 -19.45 -0.50 11.33
N ARG A 600 -18.52 -0.24 10.39
CA ARG A 600 -17.48 0.81 10.53
C ARG A 600 -16.48 0.80 9.37
N VAL A 601 -16.55 1.87 8.56
CA VAL A 601 -15.62 2.18 7.44
C VAL A 601 -14.56 3.22 7.86
N TYR A 602 -14.75 3.90 8.99
CA TYR A 602 -13.89 5.01 9.43
C TYR A 602 -13.48 4.85 10.89
N PRO A 603 -12.28 5.35 11.28
CA PRO A 603 -11.90 5.45 12.69
C PRO A 603 -12.85 6.42 13.40
N ARG A 604 -13.01 6.25 14.73
CA ARG A 604 -13.88 7.12 15.54
C ARG A 604 -13.59 8.61 15.33
N PHE A 605 -12.32 9.00 15.23
CA PHE A 605 -11.93 10.38 14.95
C PHE A 605 -11.38 10.50 13.53
N ILE A 606 -11.87 11.49 12.78
CA ILE A 606 -11.35 11.84 11.45
C ILE A 606 -11.05 13.33 11.37
N GLU A 607 -10.15 13.73 10.47
CA GLU A 607 -9.93 15.13 10.15
C GLU A 607 -10.82 15.52 8.97
N PHE A 608 -11.68 16.53 9.15
CA PHE A 608 -12.64 16.98 8.14
C PHE A 608 -12.61 18.51 8.03
N PRO A 609 -12.38 19.08 6.83
CA PRO A 609 -12.28 20.52 6.63
C PRO A 609 -13.63 21.23 6.59
N ASP A 610 -13.66 22.50 6.96
CA ASP A 610 -14.78 23.39 6.69
C ASP A 610 -14.76 24.03 5.29
N GLY A 611 -15.80 24.81 4.97
CA GLY A 611 -15.94 25.50 3.70
C GLY A 611 -14.88 26.58 3.42
N GLU A 612 -14.06 26.95 4.42
CA GLU A 612 -12.93 27.89 4.31
C GLU A 612 -11.58 27.15 4.30
N GLY A 613 -11.60 25.82 4.40
CA GLY A 613 -10.43 24.95 4.36
C GLY A 613 -9.71 24.74 5.70
N VAL A 614 -10.33 25.11 6.83
CA VAL A 614 -9.80 24.82 8.17
C VAL A 614 -10.15 23.39 8.56
N MET A 615 -9.16 22.60 9.00
CA MET A 615 -9.36 21.21 9.44
C MET A 615 -9.99 21.17 10.84
N HIS A 616 -10.99 20.30 11.01
CA HIS A 616 -11.63 20.01 12.29
C HIS A 616 -11.52 18.52 12.60
N THR A 617 -11.11 18.18 13.83
CA THR A 617 -11.21 16.81 14.33
C THR A 617 -12.68 16.48 14.62
N VAL A 618 -13.20 15.48 13.92
CA VAL A 618 -14.58 15.01 14.00
C VAL A 618 -14.64 13.68 14.73
N ASP A 619 -15.44 13.60 15.81
CA ASP A 619 -15.84 12.34 16.44
C ASP A 619 -17.08 11.79 15.71
N LEU A 620 -16.90 10.72 14.93
CA LEU A 620 -17.98 10.02 14.21
C LEU A 620 -18.92 9.25 15.15
N GLU A 621 -18.55 9.10 16.43
CA GLU A 621 -19.38 8.50 17.48
C GLU A 621 -19.92 9.56 18.46
N ALA A 622 -19.86 10.85 18.10
CA ALA A 622 -20.46 11.91 18.90
C ALA A 622 -21.98 11.70 19.10
N GLU A 623 -22.45 11.94 20.32
CA GLU A 623 -23.88 11.96 20.61
C GLU A 623 -24.54 13.13 19.86
N PRO A 624 -25.54 12.88 19.00
CA PRO A 624 -26.16 13.92 18.20
C PRO A 624 -27.06 14.84 19.04
N ASP A 625 -27.18 16.10 18.60
CA ASP A 625 -28.10 17.07 19.18
C ASP A 625 -29.54 16.74 18.72
N MET A 626 -30.23 15.96 19.55
CA MET A 626 -31.61 15.52 19.28
C MET A 626 -32.62 16.68 19.29
N ASP A 627 -32.39 17.74 20.06
CA ASP A 627 -33.29 18.91 20.09
C ASP A 627 -33.21 19.68 18.76
N LEU A 628 -32.00 19.85 18.23
CA LEU A 628 -31.79 20.42 16.90
C LEU A 628 -32.41 19.56 15.80
N LEU A 629 -32.21 18.24 15.85
CA LEU A 629 -32.80 17.32 14.86
C LEU A 629 -34.33 17.40 14.87
N ASP A 630 -34.94 17.45 16.05
CA ASP A 630 -36.38 17.63 16.22
C ASP A 630 -36.87 18.99 15.67
N GLU A 631 -36.11 20.08 15.89
CA GLU A 631 -36.39 21.41 15.32
C GLU A 631 -36.38 21.36 13.78
N ILE A 632 -35.34 20.74 13.19
CA ILE A 632 -35.19 20.61 11.73
C ILE A 632 -36.30 19.73 11.14
N ALA A 633 -36.62 18.62 11.78
CA ALA A 633 -37.63 17.69 11.29
C ALA A 633 -39.04 18.31 11.25
N ARG A 634 -39.40 19.13 12.25
CA ARG A 634 -40.74 19.73 12.38
C ARG A 634 -40.99 20.90 11.45
N ASN A 635 -39.95 21.65 11.05
CA ASN A 635 -40.12 22.90 10.31
C ASN A 635 -39.30 22.95 9.01
N PRO A 636 -39.91 22.68 7.84
CA PRO A 636 -39.23 22.80 6.55
C PRO A 636 -38.83 24.25 6.19
N ALA A 637 -39.33 25.26 6.92
CA ALA A 637 -38.98 26.67 6.73
C ALA A 637 -37.64 27.08 7.37
N ASN A 638 -36.90 26.16 8.00
CA ASN A 638 -35.57 26.43 8.54
C ASN A 638 -34.52 26.70 7.45
N ASN A 639 -34.81 26.28 6.23
CA ASN A 639 -34.00 26.54 5.03
C ASN A 639 -34.26 27.94 4.47
N LYS A 640 -33.22 28.60 3.96
CA LYS A 640 -33.36 29.86 3.21
C LYS A 640 -33.05 29.63 1.73
N TYR A 641 -33.92 30.16 0.87
CA TYR A 641 -33.83 29.99 -0.58
C TYR A 641 -33.56 31.34 -1.25
N PHE A 642 -32.35 31.51 -1.76
CA PHE A 642 -31.89 32.77 -2.36
C PHE A 642 -31.94 32.70 -3.88
N LEU A 643 -32.89 33.40 -4.49
CA LEU A 643 -33.06 33.45 -5.95
C LEU A 643 -32.14 34.49 -6.58
N TYR A 644 -31.41 34.04 -7.59
CA TYR A 644 -30.65 34.84 -8.53
C TYR A 644 -31.14 34.58 -9.95
N THR A 645 -31.25 35.65 -10.73
CA THR A 645 -31.49 35.61 -12.17
C THR A 645 -30.54 36.59 -12.85
N ARG A 646 -30.49 36.63 -14.18
CA ARG A 646 -29.75 37.67 -14.92
C ARG A 646 -30.19 39.09 -14.57
N ARG A 647 -31.40 39.29 -14.04
CA ARG A 647 -31.92 40.60 -13.59
C ARG A 647 -31.41 40.99 -12.20
N ASN A 648 -30.91 40.04 -11.43
CA ASN A 648 -30.37 40.25 -10.09
C ASN A 648 -29.19 39.29 -9.81
N PRO A 649 -28.09 39.37 -10.59
CA PRO A 649 -27.04 38.35 -10.58
C PRO A 649 -26.20 38.36 -9.28
N SER A 650 -26.15 39.50 -8.59
CA SER A 650 -25.35 39.67 -7.36
C SER A 650 -26.20 39.83 -6.11
N ASN A 651 -27.46 40.28 -6.23
CA ASN A 651 -28.35 40.54 -5.10
C ASN A 651 -29.52 39.57 -5.12
N SER A 652 -29.56 38.63 -4.18
CA SER A 652 -30.63 37.63 -4.13
C SER A 652 -31.98 38.22 -3.76
N GLN A 653 -33.05 37.59 -4.23
CA GLN A 653 -34.40 37.72 -3.66
C GLN A 653 -34.70 36.47 -2.83
N THR A 654 -35.18 36.64 -1.60
CA THR A 654 -35.50 35.51 -0.73
C THR A 654 -36.86 34.93 -1.09
N LEU A 655 -36.89 33.63 -1.38
CA LEU A 655 -38.12 32.87 -1.57
C LEU A 655 -38.47 32.17 -0.25
N VAL A 656 -39.73 32.26 0.14
CA VAL A 656 -40.23 31.74 1.41
C VAL A 656 -41.28 30.67 1.13
N ILE A 657 -41.07 29.46 1.66
CA ILE A 657 -42.02 28.36 1.52
C ILE A 657 -43.38 28.77 2.09
N ASN A 658 -44.47 28.43 1.38
CA ASN A 658 -45.85 28.79 1.70
C ASN A 658 -46.21 30.28 1.59
N ASP A 659 -45.28 31.16 1.17
CA ASP A 659 -45.59 32.55 0.83
C ASP A 659 -45.52 32.74 -0.69
N ALA A 660 -46.68 32.63 -1.37
CA ALA A 660 -46.75 32.76 -2.82
C ALA A 660 -46.26 34.14 -3.31
N ASN A 661 -46.43 35.20 -2.51
CA ASN A 661 -46.01 36.54 -2.88
C ASN A 661 -44.48 36.66 -2.97
N SER A 662 -43.75 35.94 -2.12
CA SER A 662 -42.28 35.88 -2.18
C SER A 662 -41.77 35.38 -3.53
N VAL A 663 -42.55 34.51 -4.21
CA VAL A 663 -42.22 33.96 -5.52
C VAL A 663 -42.74 34.86 -6.64
N THR A 664 -44.03 35.23 -6.61
CA THR A 664 -44.68 35.99 -7.69
C THR A 664 -44.19 37.44 -7.81
N SER A 665 -43.66 38.01 -6.71
CA SER A 665 -43.07 39.36 -6.70
C SER A 665 -41.56 39.36 -6.97
N SER A 666 -40.97 38.17 -7.14
CA SER A 666 -39.54 38.02 -7.46
C SER A 666 -39.30 38.02 -8.98
N ASN A 667 -38.04 37.89 -9.38
CA ASN A 667 -37.63 37.73 -10.76
C ASN A 667 -37.80 36.28 -11.28
N PHE A 668 -38.38 35.37 -10.48
CA PHE A 668 -38.57 33.98 -10.87
C PHE A 668 -39.42 33.87 -12.14
N ASN A 669 -38.99 33.04 -13.08
CA ASN A 669 -39.73 32.79 -14.31
C ASN A 669 -39.88 31.28 -14.56
N ALA A 670 -41.12 30.78 -14.50
CA ALA A 670 -41.44 29.37 -14.71
C ALA A 670 -41.05 28.84 -16.11
N ASN A 671 -40.90 29.72 -17.09
CA ASN A 671 -40.49 29.35 -18.44
C ASN A 671 -38.98 29.13 -18.58
N HIS A 672 -38.19 29.52 -17.59
CA HIS A 672 -36.74 29.31 -17.55
C HIS A 672 -36.42 28.04 -16.74
N PRO A 673 -35.33 27.31 -17.04
CA PRO A 673 -34.81 26.27 -16.14
C PRO A 673 -34.58 26.78 -14.72
N THR A 674 -34.78 25.91 -13.73
CA THR A 674 -34.43 26.20 -12.33
C THR A 674 -33.27 25.32 -11.89
N VAL A 675 -32.20 25.92 -11.39
CA VAL A 675 -31.03 25.21 -10.84
C VAL A 675 -30.96 25.51 -9.35
N VAL A 676 -30.94 24.48 -8.52
CA VAL A 676 -30.72 24.60 -7.08
C VAL A 676 -29.28 24.22 -6.76
N ILE A 677 -28.60 25.02 -5.94
CA ILE A 677 -27.24 24.76 -5.47
C ILE A 677 -27.29 24.56 -3.95
N ALA A 678 -26.79 23.43 -3.46
CA ALA A 678 -26.69 23.11 -2.03
C ALA A 678 -25.23 22.89 -1.62
N HIS A 679 -24.77 23.66 -0.63
CA HIS A 679 -23.42 23.56 -0.06
C HIS A 679 -23.26 22.35 0.89
N GLY A 680 -22.03 22.09 1.33
CA GLY A 680 -21.66 20.99 2.24
C GLY A 680 -21.72 21.31 3.73
N TRP A 681 -21.05 20.47 4.53
CA TRP A 681 -20.83 20.66 5.96
C TRP A 681 -19.93 21.88 6.24
N LEU A 682 -20.13 22.53 7.39
CA LEU A 682 -19.45 23.77 7.80
C LEU A 682 -19.39 24.86 6.69
N SER A 683 -20.44 24.95 5.88
CA SER A 683 -20.55 25.88 4.75
C SER A 683 -21.84 26.69 4.83
N ASN A 684 -21.97 27.72 3.98
CA ASN A 684 -23.16 28.56 3.89
C ASN A 684 -23.34 29.13 2.46
N GLN A 685 -24.27 30.07 2.27
CA GLN A 685 -24.54 30.67 0.95
C GLN A 685 -23.39 31.50 0.36
N ASN A 686 -22.45 31.94 1.19
CA ASN A 686 -21.31 32.74 0.75
C ASN A 686 -20.10 31.91 0.33
N THR A 687 -20.08 30.60 0.62
CA THR A 687 -18.98 29.69 0.25
C THR A 687 -18.79 29.66 -1.27
N ASP A 688 -17.53 29.63 -1.74
CA ASP A 688 -17.09 29.83 -3.14
C ASP A 688 -17.78 28.95 -4.20
N LEU A 689 -18.23 27.76 -3.80
CA LEU A 689 -19.09 26.88 -4.61
C LEU A 689 -20.27 27.64 -5.25
N ASN A 690 -20.99 28.42 -4.42
CA ASN A 690 -22.25 29.04 -4.80
C ASN A 690 -22.07 30.10 -5.90
N PRO A 691 -21.21 31.14 -5.73
CA PRO A 691 -20.97 32.09 -6.80
C PRO A 691 -20.33 31.44 -8.03
N SER A 692 -19.45 30.45 -7.87
CA SER A 692 -18.79 29.76 -8.99
C SER A 692 -19.78 29.08 -9.93
N ILE A 693 -20.74 28.32 -9.37
CA ILE A 693 -21.77 27.63 -10.17
C ILE A 693 -22.87 28.61 -10.62
N ARG A 694 -23.34 29.51 -9.74
CA ARG A 694 -24.37 30.49 -10.08
C ARG A 694 -23.96 31.31 -11.30
N ASP A 695 -22.76 31.85 -11.29
CA ASP A 695 -22.34 32.81 -12.29
C ASP A 695 -22.16 32.16 -13.67
N VAL A 696 -21.72 30.89 -13.75
CA VAL A 696 -21.62 30.18 -15.05
C VAL A 696 -23.00 29.93 -15.66
N TYR A 697 -24.01 29.58 -14.86
CA TYR A 697 -25.39 29.43 -15.35
C TYR A 697 -25.98 30.77 -15.81
N LEU A 698 -25.84 31.81 -15.00
CA LEU A 698 -26.37 33.14 -15.33
C LEU A 698 -25.65 33.77 -16.53
N ARG A 699 -24.36 33.49 -16.75
CA ARG A 699 -23.68 33.91 -17.98
C ARG A 699 -24.20 33.15 -19.19
N LYS A 700 -24.43 31.85 -19.07
CA LYS A 700 -24.76 30.97 -20.21
C LYS A 700 -26.20 31.07 -20.69
N SER A 701 -27.19 31.04 -19.80
CA SER A 701 -28.61 30.99 -20.17
C SER A 701 -29.53 31.80 -19.25
N GLU A 702 -30.75 32.04 -19.72
CA GLU A 702 -31.85 32.52 -18.88
C GLU A 702 -32.26 31.40 -17.91
N THR A 703 -31.87 31.51 -16.64
CA THR A 703 -32.05 30.46 -15.61
C THR A 703 -32.44 31.10 -14.28
N ASN A 704 -33.33 30.44 -13.53
CA ASN A 704 -33.54 30.72 -12.11
C ASN A 704 -32.49 29.93 -11.32
N VAL A 705 -31.52 30.60 -10.70
CA VAL A 705 -30.56 29.94 -9.81
C VAL A 705 -30.98 30.17 -8.37
N ILE A 706 -31.22 29.11 -7.62
CA ILE A 706 -31.60 29.15 -6.21
C ILE A 706 -30.44 28.59 -5.39
N VAL A 707 -29.81 29.42 -4.57
CA VAL A 707 -28.84 28.96 -3.57
C VAL A 707 -29.60 28.60 -2.30
N LEU A 708 -29.47 27.35 -1.86
CA LEU A 708 -30.01 26.86 -0.60
C LEU A 708 -28.98 27.09 0.52
N ASP A 709 -29.38 27.85 1.53
CA ASP A 709 -28.65 28.00 2.79
C ASP A 709 -29.33 27.17 3.87
N TRP A 710 -28.64 26.12 4.30
CA TRP A 710 -29.08 25.19 5.34
C TRP A 710 -28.12 25.20 6.54
N ARG A 711 -27.37 26.31 6.72
CA ARG A 711 -26.33 26.43 7.76
C ARG A 711 -26.79 26.13 9.18
N ARG A 712 -28.10 26.26 9.46
CA ARG A 712 -28.67 26.00 10.80
C ARG A 712 -28.32 24.58 11.26
N LEU A 713 -28.32 23.62 10.35
CA LEU A 713 -27.86 22.25 10.58
C LEU A 713 -26.42 22.06 10.10
N ALA A 714 -26.01 22.66 8.97
CA ALA A 714 -24.68 22.41 8.40
C ALA A 714 -23.51 22.84 9.32
N LEU A 715 -23.77 23.74 10.28
CA LEU A 715 -22.78 24.19 11.28
C LEU A 715 -22.79 23.38 12.58
N ALA A 716 -23.66 22.37 12.70
CA ALA A 716 -23.63 21.44 13.82
C ALA A 716 -22.44 20.46 13.69
N ASP A 717 -22.19 19.67 14.74
CA ASP A 717 -21.24 18.57 14.65
C ASP A 717 -21.61 17.60 13.52
N TYR A 718 -20.62 16.86 13.02
CA TYR A 718 -20.79 16.06 11.82
C TYR A 718 -21.87 14.98 11.96
N VAL A 719 -21.99 14.34 13.13
CA VAL A 719 -22.97 13.26 13.35
C VAL A 719 -24.39 13.84 13.34
N THR A 720 -24.60 14.96 14.02
CA THR A 720 -25.86 15.71 13.98
C THR A 720 -26.19 16.15 12.55
N ALA A 721 -25.22 16.70 11.82
CA ALA A 721 -25.42 17.12 10.44
C ALA A 721 -25.84 15.94 9.55
N VAL A 722 -25.11 14.82 9.57
CA VAL A 722 -25.41 13.57 8.84
C VAL A 722 -26.83 13.09 9.12
N ARG A 723 -27.23 13.03 10.39
CA ARG A 723 -28.57 12.55 10.79
C ARG A 723 -29.70 13.47 10.32
N GLY A 724 -29.46 14.78 10.25
CA GLY A 724 -30.48 15.76 9.84
C GLY A 724 -30.55 16.04 8.33
N VAL A 725 -29.54 15.66 7.53
CA VAL A 725 -29.56 15.88 6.06
C VAL A 725 -30.85 15.37 5.39
N PRO A 726 -31.39 14.18 5.71
CA PRO A 726 -32.64 13.71 5.09
C PRO A 726 -33.82 14.66 5.34
N ASP A 727 -33.92 15.26 6.53
CA ASP A 727 -34.99 16.20 6.87
C ASP A 727 -34.84 17.54 6.15
N VAL A 728 -33.60 18.03 6.02
CA VAL A 728 -33.31 19.23 5.20
C VAL A 728 -33.66 18.98 3.73
N GLY A 729 -33.32 17.79 3.20
CA GLY A 729 -33.68 17.36 1.85
C GLY A 729 -35.20 17.29 1.65
N ARG A 730 -35.93 16.72 2.61
CA ARG A 730 -37.41 16.76 2.62
C ARG A 730 -37.94 18.19 2.55
N GLY A 731 -37.38 19.11 3.35
CA GLY A 731 -37.74 20.52 3.32
C GLY A 731 -37.53 21.19 1.96
N LEU A 732 -36.39 20.90 1.29
CA LEU A 732 -36.14 21.38 -0.07
C LEU A 732 -37.15 20.78 -1.07
N GLY A 733 -37.46 19.49 -0.99
CA GLY A 733 -38.47 18.85 -1.85
C GLY A 733 -39.86 19.49 -1.69
N GLN A 734 -40.27 19.77 -0.46
CA GLN A 734 -41.52 20.47 -0.16
C GLN A 734 -41.54 21.90 -0.71
N PHE A 735 -40.42 22.63 -0.62
CA PHE A 735 -40.28 23.94 -1.23
C PHE A 735 -40.41 23.90 -2.77
N LEU A 736 -39.79 22.92 -3.42
CA LEU A 736 -39.89 22.74 -4.87
C LEU A 736 -41.30 22.35 -5.30
N ALA A 737 -42.00 21.52 -4.51
CA ALA A 737 -43.41 21.21 -4.73
C ALA A 737 -44.30 22.46 -4.57
N PHE A 738 -44.00 23.31 -3.60
CA PHE A 738 -44.65 24.61 -3.44
C PHE A 738 -44.39 25.53 -4.64
N LEU A 739 -43.15 25.63 -5.13
CA LEU A 739 -42.81 26.38 -6.35
C LEU A 739 -43.59 25.87 -7.57
N ASN A 740 -43.70 24.56 -7.75
CA ASN A 740 -44.52 23.96 -8.81
C ASN A 740 -45.99 24.37 -8.70
N ARG A 741 -46.57 24.35 -7.49
CA ARG A 741 -47.97 24.76 -7.26
C ARG A 741 -48.21 26.24 -7.55
N VAL A 742 -47.29 27.11 -7.16
CA VAL A 742 -47.43 28.58 -7.32
C VAL A 742 -47.20 29.01 -8.76
N THR A 743 -46.23 28.40 -9.44
CA THR A 743 -45.72 28.90 -10.73
C THR A 743 -46.09 28.04 -11.93
N GLY A 744 -46.54 26.80 -11.68
CA GLY A 744 -46.78 25.79 -12.72
C GLY A 744 -45.52 25.17 -13.31
N GLN A 745 -44.30 25.56 -12.88
CA GLN A 745 -43.06 25.01 -13.44
C GLN A 745 -42.96 23.50 -13.16
N PRO A 746 -42.89 22.63 -14.18
CA PRO A 746 -42.79 21.19 -13.97
C PRO A 746 -41.41 20.78 -13.43
N PHE A 747 -41.35 19.71 -12.63
CA PHE A 747 -40.12 19.22 -12.00
C PHE A 747 -39.04 18.81 -13.01
N ASN A 748 -39.42 18.36 -14.21
CA ASN A 748 -38.49 18.05 -15.30
C ASN A 748 -37.81 19.29 -15.93
N ARG A 749 -38.03 20.49 -15.36
CA ARG A 749 -37.25 21.71 -15.65
C ARG A 749 -36.33 22.14 -14.50
N MET A 750 -36.12 21.25 -13.53
CA MET A 750 -35.31 21.51 -12.34
C MET A 750 -34.05 20.64 -12.31
N HIS A 751 -32.90 21.26 -12.03
CA HIS A 751 -31.60 20.60 -11.80
C HIS A 751 -31.16 20.88 -10.37
N LEU A 752 -30.95 19.83 -9.59
CA LEU A 752 -30.47 19.95 -8.22
C LEU A 752 -28.98 19.60 -8.18
N VAL A 753 -28.14 20.52 -7.73
CA VAL A 753 -26.69 20.37 -7.65
C VAL A 753 -26.28 20.45 -6.19
N GLY A 754 -25.67 19.40 -5.66
CA GLY A 754 -25.27 19.31 -4.26
C GLY A 754 -23.82 18.90 -4.11
N PHE A 755 -23.11 19.54 -3.19
CA PHE A 755 -21.70 19.27 -2.89
C PHE A 755 -21.54 18.65 -1.50
N SER A 756 -20.66 17.65 -1.33
CA SER A 756 -20.38 17.03 -0.02
C SER A 756 -21.67 16.49 0.62
N LEU A 757 -21.98 16.80 1.89
CA LEU A 757 -23.29 16.48 2.50
C LEU A 757 -24.49 17.05 1.71
N GLY A 758 -24.30 18.17 1.00
CA GLY A 758 -25.30 18.76 0.11
C GLY A 758 -25.68 17.84 -1.06
N ALA A 759 -24.81 16.91 -1.47
CA ALA A 759 -25.12 15.92 -2.51
C ALA A 759 -26.23 14.95 -2.05
N HIS A 760 -26.15 14.47 -0.82
CA HIS A 760 -27.19 13.63 -0.22
C HIS A 760 -28.47 14.43 0.06
N LEU A 761 -28.35 15.69 0.43
CA LEU A 761 -29.48 16.61 0.62
C LEU A 761 -30.32 16.73 -0.66
N VAL A 762 -29.69 17.03 -1.80
CA VAL A 762 -30.41 17.15 -3.07
C VAL A 762 -30.96 15.81 -3.56
N GLY A 763 -30.30 14.69 -3.26
CA GLY A 763 -30.83 13.34 -3.48
C GLY A 763 -32.13 13.09 -2.70
N ASN A 764 -32.13 13.40 -1.40
CA ASN A 764 -33.34 13.28 -0.56
C ASN A 764 -34.46 14.23 -1.02
N ALA A 765 -34.13 15.43 -1.50
CA ALA A 765 -35.13 16.35 -2.08
C ALA A 765 -35.74 15.80 -3.37
N GLY A 766 -34.93 15.20 -4.24
CA GLY A 766 -35.41 14.52 -5.44
C GLY A 766 -36.32 13.33 -5.12
N ARG A 767 -35.97 12.56 -4.08
CA ARG A 767 -36.77 11.46 -3.55
C ARG A 767 -38.12 11.91 -2.99
N GLU A 768 -38.15 13.02 -2.26
CA GLU A 768 -39.39 13.66 -1.79
C GLU A 768 -40.29 14.09 -2.96
N LEU A 769 -39.70 14.50 -4.08
CA LEU A 769 -40.42 14.80 -5.33
C LEU A 769 -40.79 13.53 -6.13
N GLY A 770 -40.50 12.33 -5.63
CA GLY A 770 -40.75 11.05 -6.29
C GLY A 770 -39.86 10.80 -7.50
N GLY A 771 -38.61 11.29 -7.49
CA GLY A 771 -37.66 11.13 -8.59
C GLY A 771 -37.99 11.95 -9.84
N ARG A 772 -38.89 12.94 -9.72
CA ARG A 772 -39.45 13.68 -10.88
C ARG A 772 -38.62 14.88 -11.32
N ALA A 773 -37.60 15.27 -10.54
CA ALA A 773 -36.66 16.31 -10.94
C ALA A 773 -35.95 15.88 -12.23
N ALA A 774 -35.61 16.84 -13.10
CA ALA A 774 -34.95 16.52 -14.37
C ALA A 774 -33.60 15.88 -14.12
N ARG A 775 -32.84 16.45 -13.19
CA ARG A 775 -31.45 16.08 -12.96
C ARG A 775 -31.01 16.31 -11.53
N VAL A 776 -30.23 15.38 -11.00
CA VAL A 776 -29.40 15.59 -9.79
C VAL A 776 -27.93 15.44 -10.20
N THR A 777 -27.10 16.40 -9.81
CA THR A 777 -25.63 16.29 -9.91
C THR A 777 -25.04 16.33 -8.51
N ALA A 778 -24.37 15.24 -8.16
CA ALA A 778 -23.76 15.00 -6.88
C ALA A 778 -22.24 15.28 -6.98
N LEU A 779 -21.79 16.40 -6.43
CA LEU A 779 -20.40 16.85 -6.50
C LEU A 779 -19.67 16.33 -5.27
N ASP A 780 -18.79 15.36 -5.49
CA ASP A 780 -18.03 14.61 -4.49
C ASP A 780 -18.85 14.31 -3.22
N PRO A 781 -19.87 13.43 -3.32
CA PRO A 781 -20.78 13.14 -2.21
C PRO A 781 -20.00 12.68 -0.99
N ALA A 782 -20.28 13.20 0.22
CA ALA A 782 -19.45 12.90 1.39
C ALA A 782 -19.46 11.41 1.77
N GLY A 783 -18.30 10.85 2.12
CA GLY A 783 -18.13 9.43 2.45
C GLY A 783 -18.46 9.04 3.89
N PRO A 784 -17.90 9.72 4.92
CA PRO A 784 -18.08 9.35 6.32
C PRO A 784 -19.54 9.30 6.74
N LEU A 785 -19.96 8.14 7.29
CA LEU A 785 -21.33 7.79 7.69
C LEU A 785 -22.37 7.72 6.54
N TRP A 786 -21.94 7.80 5.29
CA TRP A 786 -22.82 7.78 4.11
C TRP A 786 -22.57 6.62 3.14
N ASN A 787 -21.39 5.99 3.16
CA ASN A 787 -21.02 4.88 2.26
C ASN A 787 -22.04 3.73 2.21
N TYR A 788 -22.76 3.46 3.30
CA TYR A 788 -23.83 2.46 3.38
C TYR A 788 -25.18 3.02 3.83
N ASN A 789 -25.30 4.35 3.90
CA ASN A 789 -26.51 4.99 4.38
C ASN A 789 -27.62 4.87 3.33
N SER A 790 -28.74 4.24 3.70
CA SER A 790 -29.90 4.06 2.80
C SER A 790 -30.51 5.38 2.30
N LYS A 791 -30.17 6.51 2.91
CA LYS A 791 -30.59 7.85 2.50
C LYS A 791 -29.58 8.53 1.58
N CYS A 792 -28.46 7.90 1.26
CA CYS A 792 -27.46 8.41 0.31
C CYS A 792 -28.11 8.78 -1.03
N VAL A 793 -27.44 9.66 -1.78
CA VAL A 793 -27.85 9.95 -3.17
C VAL A 793 -27.82 8.65 -3.97
N ASN A 794 -28.83 8.43 -4.80
CA ASN A 794 -28.95 7.20 -5.59
C ASN A 794 -29.61 7.47 -6.96
N PRO A 795 -29.54 6.51 -7.91
CA PRO A 795 -30.04 6.69 -9.28
C PRO A 795 -31.54 7.00 -9.42
N ASN A 796 -32.35 6.78 -8.39
CA ASN A 796 -33.80 7.01 -8.42
C ASN A 796 -34.20 8.42 -7.93
N ASP A 797 -33.24 9.24 -7.49
CA ASP A 797 -33.53 10.55 -6.91
C ASP A 797 -33.93 11.60 -7.98
N ALA A 798 -33.71 11.33 -9.26
CA ALA A 798 -34.18 12.15 -10.38
C ALA A 798 -34.36 11.29 -11.64
N ILE A 799 -34.83 11.91 -12.73
CA ILE A 799 -34.87 11.27 -14.05
C ILE A 799 -33.45 10.88 -14.51
N TYR A 800 -32.45 11.69 -14.17
CA TYR A 800 -31.04 11.39 -14.36
C TYR A 800 -30.21 11.92 -13.18
N VAL A 801 -29.42 11.04 -12.59
CA VAL A 801 -28.51 11.34 -11.49
C VAL A 801 -27.09 11.07 -11.98
N GLU A 802 -26.18 12.00 -11.71
CA GLU A 802 -24.75 11.77 -11.91
C GLU A 802 -23.94 12.18 -10.70
N ALA A 803 -22.80 11.52 -10.50
CA ALA A 803 -21.83 11.89 -9.47
C ALA A 803 -20.47 12.24 -10.11
N ILE A 804 -19.77 13.20 -9.51
CA ILE A 804 -18.38 13.55 -9.87
C ILE A 804 -17.52 13.32 -8.63
N HIS A 805 -16.75 12.23 -8.65
CA HIS A 805 -15.88 11.81 -7.57
C HIS A 805 -14.50 12.42 -7.76
N THR A 806 -14.02 13.18 -6.80
CA THR A 806 -12.69 13.82 -6.85
C THR A 806 -11.81 13.50 -5.66
N ASP A 807 -12.40 13.07 -4.54
CA ASP A 807 -11.73 12.70 -3.29
C ASP A 807 -12.31 11.40 -2.67
N GLY A 808 -12.65 10.42 -3.51
CA GLY A 808 -13.37 9.18 -3.14
C GLY A 808 -12.53 8.06 -2.53
N GLY A 809 -11.35 8.33 -1.97
CA GLY A 809 -10.42 7.28 -1.55
C GLY A 809 -10.87 6.48 -0.30
N TYR A 810 -11.26 5.21 -0.46
CA TYR A 810 -11.61 4.29 0.65
C TYR A 810 -10.43 3.95 1.60
N THR A 811 -9.19 4.10 1.15
CA THR A 811 -7.98 3.70 1.89
C THR A 811 -7.05 4.88 2.22
N VAL A 812 -7.39 6.10 1.77
CA VAL A 812 -6.55 7.32 1.84
C VAL A 812 -7.35 8.51 2.40
N GLY A 813 -8.16 8.29 3.45
CA GLY A 813 -8.82 9.39 4.17
C GLY A 813 -9.64 10.36 3.31
N GLY A 814 -10.14 9.91 2.15
CA GLY A 814 -10.91 10.73 1.23
C GLY A 814 -12.23 11.17 1.85
N LEU A 815 -12.60 12.44 1.63
CA LEU A 815 -13.81 13.04 2.16
C LEU A 815 -15.06 12.61 1.37
N GLY A 816 -14.88 12.15 0.13
CA GLY A 816 -15.95 11.71 -0.76
C GLY A 816 -16.20 10.19 -0.76
N ILE A 817 -17.35 9.76 -1.27
CA ILE A 817 -17.68 8.36 -1.58
C ILE A 817 -16.86 7.92 -2.79
N GLY A 818 -16.22 6.75 -2.72
CA GLY A 818 -15.43 6.18 -3.82
C GLY A 818 -16.16 5.21 -4.74
N VAL A 819 -17.39 4.82 -4.40
CA VAL A 819 -18.20 3.88 -5.20
C VAL A 819 -19.28 4.61 -5.98
N ASN A 820 -19.86 3.88 -6.95
CA ASN A 820 -20.95 4.38 -7.75
C ASN A 820 -22.18 4.67 -6.88
N VAL A 821 -22.77 5.85 -7.04
CA VAL A 821 -23.99 6.28 -6.33
C VAL A 821 -25.02 6.89 -7.29
N ALA A 822 -24.79 6.88 -8.60
CA ALA A 822 -25.62 7.57 -9.57
C ALA A 822 -25.94 6.72 -10.80
N ASN A 823 -26.73 7.25 -11.75
CA ASN A 823 -26.88 6.58 -13.04
C ASN A 823 -25.52 6.57 -13.74
N ALA A 824 -24.84 7.71 -13.76
CA ALA A 824 -23.49 7.86 -14.28
C ALA A 824 -22.52 8.46 -13.25
N ASP A 825 -21.41 7.76 -12.99
CA ASP A 825 -20.41 8.16 -12.01
C ASP A 825 -19.10 8.52 -12.72
N PHE A 826 -18.62 9.75 -12.54
CA PHE A 826 -17.41 10.25 -13.17
C PHE A 826 -16.25 10.30 -12.17
N TYR A 827 -15.10 9.78 -12.59
CA TYR A 827 -13.88 9.69 -11.81
C TYR A 827 -12.73 10.45 -12.49
N PRO A 828 -12.80 11.80 -12.55
CA PRO A 828 -11.71 12.61 -13.06
C PRO A 828 -10.40 12.28 -12.34
N ASN A 829 -9.35 12.00 -13.12
CA ASN A 829 -8.02 11.62 -12.66
C ASN A 829 -8.01 10.36 -11.78
N GLY A 830 -9.04 9.52 -11.87
CA GLY A 830 -9.23 8.34 -11.02
C GLY A 830 -10.09 8.57 -9.78
N GLY A 831 -10.55 9.81 -9.58
CA GLY A 831 -11.52 10.19 -8.55
C GLY A 831 -11.00 10.21 -7.12
N ILE A 832 -9.68 10.26 -6.93
CA ILE A 832 -9.04 10.29 -5.60
C ILE A 832 -8.13 11.51 -5.44
N SER A 833 -7.25 11.78 -6.43
CA SER A 833 -6.28 12.87 -6.35
C SER A 833 -6.29 13.69 -7.63
N GLN A 834 -6.42 15.00 -7.47
CA GLN A 834 -6.65 15.92 -8.57
C GLN A 834 -5.39 16.72 -8.90
N PRO A 835 -5.03 16.90 -10.18
CA PRO A 835 -3.86 17.67 -10.56
C PRO A 835 -3.89 19.08 -10.00
N GLY A 836 -2.81 19.47 -9.30
CA GLY A 836 -2.71 20.76 -8.63
C GLY A 836 -3.24 20.79 -7.19
N CYS A 837 -3.73 19.66 -6.68
CA CYS A 837 -4.14 19.52 -5.28
C CYS A 837 -3.11 18.76 -4.45
N LEU A 838 -2.79 19.33 -3.28
CA LEU A 838 -1.88 18.76 -2.28
C LEU A 838 -2.61 18.29 -1.01
N THR A 839 -3.93 18.52 -0.94
CA THR A 839 -4.76 18.25 0.23
C THR A 839 -6.10 17.63 -0.18
N ASN A 840 -6.71 16.84 0.70
CA ASN A 840 -8.04 16.26 0.49
C ASN A 840 -9.12 17.34 0.32
N ILE A 841 -9.02 18.47 1.04
CA ILE A 841 -9.92 19.61 0.79
C ILE A 841 -9.82 20.16 -0.64
N CYS A 842 -8.61 20.24 -1.20
CA CYS A 842 -8.44 20.68 -2.58
C CYS A 842 -9.03 19.65 -3.55
N ASN A 843 -8.81 18.35 -3.31
CA ASN A 843 -9.42 17.28 -4.10
C ASN A 843 -10.94 17.35 -4.03
N HIS A 844 -11.51 17.50 -2.83
CA HIS A 844 -12.95 17.60 -2.58
C HIS A 844 -13.55 18.78 -3.35
N ASN A 845 -12.94 19.96 -3.21
CA ASN A 845 -13.37 21.18 -3.90
C ASN A 845 -13.22 21.13 -5.41
N ARG A 846 -12.34 20.29 -5.96
CA ARG A 846 -12.16 20.16 -7.41
C ARG A 846 -13.45 19.75 -8.12
N SER A 847 -14.34 19.00 -7.48
CA SER A 847 -15.60 18.56 -8.08
C SER A 847 -16.46 19.71 -8.61
N TRP A 848 -16.61 20.79 -7.85
CA TRP A 848 -17.41 21.93 -8.26
C TRP A 848 -16.69 22.86 -9.23
N GLU A 849 -15.36 22.95 -9.16
CA GLU A 849 -14.55 23.66 -10.16
C GLU A 849 -14.65 23.00 -11.54
N LEU A 850 -14.52 21.66 -11.58
CA LEU A 850 -14.69 20.86 -12.79
C LEU A 850 -16.11 21.00 -13.33
N PHE A 851 -17.12 20.90 -12.47
CA PHE A 851 -18.51 21.07 -12.87
C PHE A 851 -18.75 22.46 -13.49
N ALA A 852 -18.28 23.54 -12.86
CA ALA A 852 -18.41 24.90 -13.39
C ALA A 852 -17.72 25.06 -14.76
N ALA A 853 -16.55 24.44 -14.95
CA ALA A 853 -15.86 24.38 -16.25
C ALA A 853 -16.70 23.63 -17.30
N THR A 854 -17.32 22.50 -16.94
CA THR A 854 -18.19 21.75 -17.87
C THR A 854 -19.48 22.49 -18.23
N VAL A 855 -20.04 23.30 -17.33
CA VAL A 855 -21.16 24.20 -17.67
C VAL A 855 -20.70 25.25 -18.68
N THR A 856 -19.51 25.80 -18.51
CA THR A 856 -18.97 26.85 -19.41
C THR A 856 -18.61 26.31 -20.79
N TYR A 857 -17.82 25.24 -20.87
CA TYR A 857 -17.20 24.76 -22.11
C TYR A 857 -17.74 23.42 -22.60
N ASN A 858 -18.35 22.63 -21.71
CA ASN A 858 -18.83 21.28 -22.00
C ASN A 858 -17.77 20.38 -22.65
N HIS A 859 -16.48 20.55 -22.33
CA HIS A 859 -15.36 19.94 -23.06
C HIS A 859 -14.82 18.65 -22.43
N LEU A 860 -15.10 18.40 -21.15
CA LEU A 860 -14.60 17.23 -20.42
C LEU A 860 -15.40 15.97 -20.78
N VAL A 861 -14.74 15.02 -21.45
CA VAL A 861 -15.34 13.78 -21.95
C VAL A 861 -14.78 12.58 -21.19
N GLY A 862 -15.65 11.85 -20.50
CA GLY A 862 -15.35 10.58 -19.85
C GLY A 862 -15.46 9.41 -20.82
N ARG A 863 -14.58 8.43 -20.66
CA ARG A 863 -14.65 7.11 -21.29
C ARG A 863 -15.25 6.11 -20.31
N GLN A 864 -16.26 5.37 -20.76
CA GLN A 864 -16.92 4.38 -19.93
C GLN A 864 -15.94 3.28 -19.54
N CYS A 865 -16.00 2.92 -18.26
CA CYS A 865 -15.24 1.87 -17.63
C CYS A 865 -16.19 0.68 -17.37
N SER A 866 -15.70 -0.53 -17.56
CA SER A 866 -16.44 -1.75 -17.18
C SER A 866 -16.16 -2.20 -15.75
N SER A 867 -15.15 -1.62 -15.08
CA SER A 867 -14.79 -1.91 -13.70
C SER A 867 -14.04 -0.77 -13.04
N SER A 868 -14.04 -0.75 -11.70
CA SER A 868 -13.23 0.19 -10.89
C SER A 868 -11.73 0.05 -11.17
N THR A 869 -11.25 -1.14 -11.53
CA THR A 869 -9.87 -1.36 -11.99
C THR A 869 -9.54 -0.52 -13.23
N GLN A 870 -10.45 -0.40 -14.19
CA GLN A 870 -10.20 0.43 -15.37
C GLN A 870 -10.15 1.92 -15.03
N ILE A 871 -10.91 2.36 -14.03
CA ILE A 871 -10.78 3.70 -13.46
C ILE A 871 -9.37 3.84 -12.91
N THR A 872 -8.94 3.01 -11.96
CA THR A 872 -7.62 3.15 -11.31
C THR A 872 -6.47 3.13 -12.31
N LEU A 873 -6.48 2.20 -13.28
CA LEU A 873 -5.40 2.01 -14.25
C LEU A 873 -5.47 2.95 -15.47
N ASN A 874 -6.48 3.82 -15.56
CA ASN A 874 -6.71 4.68 -16.72
C ASN A 874 -6.86 3.91 -18.06
N THR A 875 -7.53 2.76 -18.01
CA THR A 875 -7.70 1.86 -19.17
C THR A 875 -9.12 1.86 -19.73
N CYS A 876 -9.99 2.78 -19.30
CA CYS A 876 -11.35 2.90 -19.82
C CYS A 876 -11.34 3.26 -21.32
N ARG A 877 -12.02 2.46 -22.14
CA ARG A 877 -12.09 2.62 -23.61
C ARG A 877 -13.53 2.55 -24.15
N GLY A 878 -14.52 2.47 -23.27
CA GLY A 878 -15.93 2.36 -23.66
C GLY A 878 -16.52 3.64 -24.24
N ALA A 879 -17.85 3.72 -24.22
CA ALA A 879 -18.61 4.83 -24.77
C ALA A 879 -18.20 6.17 -24.14
N GLU A 880 -18.30 7.24 -24.92
CA GLU A 880 -18.03 8.58 -24.43
C GLU A 880 -19.28 9.20 -23.82
N LEU A 881 -19.12 9.84 -22.66
CA LEU A 881 -20.14 10.69 -22.06
C LEU A 881 -19.47 11.95 -21.53
N ARG A 882 -20.02 13.13 -21.85
CA ARG A 882 -19.51 14.40 -21.33
C ARG A 882 -19.80 14.47 -19.84
N MET A 883 -18.81 14.76 -19.01
CA MET A 883 -19.00 14.98 -17.58
C MET A 883 -19.74 16.31 -17.34
N GLY A 884 -20.58 16.39 -16.30
CA GLY A 884 -21.22 17.65 -15.90
C GLY A 884 -22.10 18.25 -17.00
N ASN A 885 -22.09 19.59 -17.17
CA ASN A 885 -22.88 20.44 -18.09
C ASN A 885 -24.29 20.86 -17.65
N ASP A 886 -24.90 21.77 -18.41
CA ASP A 886 -26.21 22.41 -18.22
C ASP A 886 -27.36 21.76 -19.01
N ILE A 887 -27.12 20.60 -19.63
CA ILE A 887 -28.13 19.90 -20.43
C ILE A 887 -29.09 19.18 -19.48
N LEU A 888 -30.30 19.71 -19.31
CA LEU A 888 -31.32 19.12 -18.42
C LEU A 888 -31.78 17.72 -18.85
N THR A 889 -31.82 17.45 -20.15
CA THR A 889 -32.28 16.18 -20.73
C THR A 889 -31.15 15.16 -20.91
N LYS A 890 -30.04 15.34 -20.18
CA LYS A 890 -28.90 14.43 -20.25
C LYS A 890 -29.32 13.05 -19.75
N TYR A 891 -28.80 12.01 -20.40
CA TYR A 891 -29.00 10.62 -20.03
C TYR A 891 -27.68 9.86 -20.23
N GLY A 892 -27.55 8.76 -19.52
CA GLY A 892 -26.37 7.90 -19.58
C GLY A 892 -26.33 7.00 -18.35
N SER A 893 -25.56 5.92 -18.44
CA SER A 893 -25.30 5.08 -17.28
C SER A 893 -23.91 4.49 -17.28
N GLY A 894 -23.45 4.10 -16.09
CA GLY A 894 -22.16 3.45 -15.86
C GLY A 894 -21.11 4.41 -15.31
N MET A 895 -19.92 3.86 -15.09
CA MET A 895 -18.79 4.62 -14.56
C MET A 895 -17.90 5.12 -15.69
N TYR A 896 -17.37 6.33 -15.55
CA TYR A 896 -16.59 7.01 -16.57
C TYR A 896 -15.31 7.60 -15.97
N ARG A 897 -14.20 7.44 -16.68
CA ARG A 897 -12.94 8.11 -16.34
C ARG A 897 -12.56 9.13 -17.42
N LEU A 898 -11.98 10.23 -16.97
CA LEU A 898 -11.29 11.24 -17.77
C LEU A 898 -10.09 11.73 -16.98
N ASP A 899 -9.13 12.36 -17.66
CA ASP A 899 -8.05 13.10 -17.01
C ASP A 899 -8.23 14.59 -17.28
N THR A 900 -7.81 15.41 -16.32
CA THR A 900 -7.89 16.87 -16.39
C THR A 900 -6.53 17.47 -16.08
N GLY A 901 -6.24 18.66 -16.61
CA GLY A 901 -5.06 19.43 -16.24
C GLY A 901 -5.21 20.12 -14.88
N ARG A 902 -4.09 20.65 -14.37
CA ARG A 902 -4.02 21.34 -13.06
C ARG A 902 -4.55 22.79 -13.06
N ARG A 903 -4.88 23.35 -14.23
CA ARG A 903 -5.27 24.77 -14.40
C ARG A 903 -6.55 24.86 -15.21
N TYR A 904 -7.46 25.74 -14.80
CA TYR A 904 -8.65 26.09 -15.55
C TYR A 904 -8.30 26.46 -17.02
N PRO A 905 -9.03 25.99 -18.04
CA PRO A 905 -10.33 25.30 -17.97
C PRO A 905 -10.28 23.80 -17.66
N PHE A 906 -9.16 23.32 -17.11
CA PHE A 906 -8.83 21.94 -16.74
C PHE A 906 -8.69 21.03 -17.96
#